data_AF-A0A0J8IUY3-F1
#
_entry.id   AF-A0A0J8IUY3-F1
#
_cell.length_a   1.000
_cell.length_b   1.000
_cell.length_c   1.000
_cell.angle_alpha   90.00
_cell.angle_beta   90.00
_cell.angle_gamma   90.00
#
_symmetry.space_group_name_H-M   'P 1'
#
loop_
_entity.id
_entity.type
_entity.pdbx_description
1 polymer ?
#
loop_
_entity_poly.entity_id
_entity_poly.type
_entity_poly.pdbx_seq_one_letter_code
_entity_poly.pdbx_strand_id
1 'polypeptide(L)'
;MVTIPPDTVLGQWLGLYEKHLEQPVVQHWLNEQGIDLATLTIVPSTGAMSASVNGQTKQFSLTDNSGWRQISGPLLEVAKVIAPTPDQSLSVSFTSKGTATSMKVVAKFYAEPTPANVAQSRQRIDQLNNQKTFNAVPNERQSAHALEVQRGNAEKVYTEAPQKLAFSKLATAVTQAIPNIKSLAKGLAEDIIKQALPDQKNVDADKLWLLQGGAAQSPHPDAGRSGWFFSGEPTKSETLTEAVIRNFSEHDRLPGELDNNGGIYTEGPGQSPTKGYGKHNEFPLDPSVFMRGVSAANFQGIVTQKINDFWNTHDSDFRTLAKGEFVNQARQQLKGFEAKSPAEQKLQPEEQKFTRDDYKLVMGAASNIAIDENAPVTLEQLQAETSTQGKLRAHTFDINGWPSDIIRFADYDDGQGNYENNRRDGRQILYIPSATPAFLRFDSLKKMDDWVVTQARDPQKREALASHFSLYNRQDGATFLGKSGVDSSLAHLASGDWESEVGKTIERGNVNVAGDIFSHLKSDAKERMVSDADTAIKSNSEVTRDTWLNDISAGAGLLAKLAPLGWPLAVAAVGTGLTETALGAQKTVSGDTQAERKDGALKTFDGTLNTLFSVTASPGKAKDPFEVPEDDLLPRDETPALPEANQPTPGPSRPNPLPNGTPGITPPRPPAPSLIKMSEHALTNGEDLIKNVTPDALGVYRTQDTTGVYRQFVRYTDETGKSAVFELKGDYKTGDRFASIINPTTGRAVMRVNPGRNGEWARGAADGGVKWPWQRPVSPTPSNELKLPPKVSDHLIELNGSKMKGAEKFDEYLNFDERYPYTYGVAITEDGEVVPQISWTTEENPARATLPPNDINSNFGTNDYSAQFIDDLNRSKFTLEKPDGSKLEIDVGADIRDYGRLKGSLASQEEIDAIKQKNIELIEKFMPDPELRLRVSEVSHQWLLGPVPEEFSTPRFKDTVFGTGRDPHYYINFDPVNNEVSVTAKSDFLIRRLLDKNGEIETITDLNTKASRTITIRSGNEIDGNRYVIEKSAPIRMEITPKLDR
;
A
#
# COMPACT_ATOMS: atom_id res chain seq x y z
N MET A 1 -52.10 0.20 -28.35
CA MET A 1 -51.14 -0.34 -29.34
C MET A 1 -51.92 -0.85 -30.55
N VAL A 2 -51.24 -1.09 -31.67
CA VAL A 2 -51.79 -1.69 -32.91
C VAL A 2 -51.25 -3.12 -32.99
N THR A 3 -52.13 -4.10 -33.18
CA THR A 3 -51.77 -5.51 -33.41
C THR A 3 -51.18 -5.68 -34.82
N ILE A 4 -50.05 -6.38 -34.92
CA ILE A 4 -49.31 -6.57 -36.17
C ILE A 4 -49.45 -8.04 -36.62
N PRO A 5 -49.87 -8.31 -37.88
CA PRO A 5 -49.92 -9.67 -38.39
C PRO A 5 -48.50 -10.28 -38.54
N PRO A 6 -48.27 -11.54 -38.12
CA PRO A 6 -46.93 -12.13 -38.00
C PRO A 6 -46.26 -12.43 -39.35
N ASP A 7 -47.04 -12.49 -40.43
CA ASP A 7 -46.59 -12.69 -41.81
C ASP A 7 -46.00 -11.42 -42.45
N THR A 8 -46.37 -10.23 -41.94
CA THR A 8 -45.77 -8.96 -42.38
C THR A 8 -44.29 -8.87 -42.02
N VAL A 9 -43.51 -8.09 -42.77
CA VAL A 9 -42.08 -7.87 -42.48
C VAL A 9 -41.87 -7.39 -41.04
N LEU A 10 -42.63 -6.40 -40.58
CA LEU A 10 -42.58 -5.93 -39.19
C LEU A 10 -42.99 -7.03 -38.19
N GLY A 11 -43.99 -7.86 -38.52
CA GLY A 11 -44.38 -9.02 -37.72
C GLY A 11 -43.27 -10.06 -37.56
N GLN A 12 -42.52 -10.35 -38.62
CA GLN A 12 -41.38 -11.27 -38.59
C GLN A 12 -40.23 -10.74 -37.72
N TRP A 13 -39.91 -9.45 -37.81
CA TRP A 13 -38.92 -8.80 -36.94
C TRP A 13 -39.38 -8.75 -35.47
N LEU A 14 -40.66 -8.44 -35.22
CA LEU A 14 -41.25 -8.48 -33.87
C LEU A 14 -41.26 -9.90 -33.27
N GLY A 15 -41.52 -10.93 -34.08
CA GLY A 15 -41.44 -12.33 -33.66
C GLY A 15 -40.00 -12.80 -33.39
N LEU A 16 -38.98 -12.23 -34.07
CA LEU A 16 -37.58 -12.47 -33.72
C LEU A 16 -37.21 -11.76 -32.41
N TYR A 17 -37.70 -10.54 -32.19
CA TYR A 17 -37.54 -9.79 -30.95
C TYR A 17 -38.17 -10.53 -29.75
N GLU A 18 -39.37 -11.09 -29.92
CA GLU A 18 -40.03 -11.98 -28.95
C GLU A 18 -39.17 -13.19 -28.61
N LYS A 19 -38.69 -13.92 -29.64
CA LYS A 19 -37.77 -15.07 -29.47
C LYS A 19 -36.43 -14.73 -28.81
N HIS A 20 -35.99 -13.47 -28.88
CA HIS A 20 -34.80 -12.99 -28.17
C HIS A 20 -35.09 -12.74 -26.69
N LEU A 21 -36.28 -12.21 -26.35
CA LEU A 21 -36.74 -12.12 -24.96
C LEU A 21 -36.96 -13.50 -24.33
N GLU A 22 -37.44 -14.48 -25.10
CA GLU A 22 -37.66 -15.86 -24.66
C GLU A 22 -36.38 -16.68 -24.43
N GLN A 23 -35.19 -16.16 -24.77
CA GLN A 23 -33.93 -16.91 -24.59
C GLN A 23 -33.70 -17.25 -23.11
N PRO A 24 -33.25 -18.47 -22.76
CA PRO A 24 -33.10 -18.88 -21.37
C PRO A 24 -32.26 -17.92 -20.50
N VAL A 25 -31.18 -17.37 -21.06
CA VAL A 25 -30.31 -16.41 -20.36
C VAL A 25 -30.99 -15.05 -20.14
N VAL A 26 -31.82 -14.60 -21.08
CA VAL A 26 -32.59 -13.35 -20.97
C VAL A 26 -33.74 -13.52 -19.99
N GLN A 27 -34.48 -14.63 -20.06
CA GLN A 27 -35.54 -14.98 -19.11
C GLN A 27 -34.99 -15.12 -17.68
N HIS A 28 -33.86 -15.80 -17.49
CA HIS A 28 -33.22 -15.93 -16.18
C HIS A 28 -32.86 -14.55 -15.61
N TRP A 29 -32.25 -13.68 -16.42
CA TRP A 29 -31.89 -12.31 -16.02
C TRP A 29 -33.10 -11.43 -15.69
N LEU A 30 -34.17 -11.48 -16.50
CA LEU A 30 -35.41 -10.74 -16.26
C LEU A 30 -36.04 -11.12 -14.91
N ASN A 31 -36.09 -12.43 -14.62
CA ASN A 31 -36.62 -12.97 -13.36
C ASN A 31 -35.75 -12.58 -12.16
N GLU A 32 -34.42 -12.69 -12.28
CA GLU A 32 -33.46 -12.28 -11.24
C GLU A 32 -33.55 -10.78 -10.92
N GLN A 33 -33.71 -9.93 -11.94
CA GLN A 33 -33.90 -8.49 -11.75
C GLN A 33 -35.31 -8.11 -11.26
N GLY A 34 -36.25 -9.05 -11.16
CA GLY A 34 -37.64 -8.80 -10.77
C GLY A 34 -38.41 -7.91 -11.76
N ILE A 35 -38.07 -8.00 -13.06
CA ILE A 35 -38.63 -7.15 -14.13
C ILE A 35 -40.01 -7.64 -14.57
N ASP A 36 -41.00 -6.75 -14.54
CA ASP A 36 -42.26 -6.96 -15.26
C ASP A 36 -42.08 -6.70 -16.76
N LEU A 37 -41.98 -7.78 -17.53
CA LEU A 37 -41.81 -7.76 -18.99
C LEU A 37 -42.89 -6.94 -19.72
N ALA A 38 -44.12 -6.84 -19.19
CA ALA A 38 -45.18 -6.06 -19.81
C ALA A 38 -44.93 -4.54 -19.77
N THR A 39 -44.00 -4.09 -18.94
CA THR A 39 -43.59 -2.67 -18.80
C THR A 39 -42.30 -2.33 -19.53
N LEU A 40 -41.65 -3.33 -20.15
CA LEU A 40 -40.36 -3.18 -20.81
C LEU A 40 -40.41 -2.14 -21.94
N THR A 41 -39.50 -1.17 -21.86
CA THR A 41 -39.29 -0.14 -22.88
C THR A 41 -37.79 0.04 -23.11
N ILE A 42 -37.35 -0.07 -24.36
CA ILE A 42 -35.94 0.04 -24.78
C ILE A 42 -35.77 1.25 -25.70
N VAL A 43 -34.65 1.97 -25.60
CA VAL A 43 -34.20 2.97 -26.59
C VAL A 43 -33.02 2.37 -27.38
N PRO A 44 -33.24 1.83 -28.59
CA PRO A 44 -32.24 0.97 -29.24
C PRO A 44 -30.96 1.70 -29.67
N SER A 45 -31.03 3.02 -29.91
CA SER A 45 -29.88 3.84 -30.27
C SER A 45 -28.87 4.03 -29.13
N THR A 46 -29.32 3.97 -27.87
CA THR A 46 -28.47 4.15 -26.68
C THR A 46 -28.31 2.86 -25.88
N GLY A 47 -29.11 1.83 -26.18
CA GLY A 47 -29.22 0.62 -25.39
C GLY A 47 -29.82 0.81 -24.00
N ALA A 48 -30.34 2.01 -23.68
CA ALA A 48 -31.03 2.27 -22.42
C ALA A 48 -32.34 1.47 -22.36
N MET A 49 -32.65 0.92 -21.20
CA MET A 49 -33.87 0.15 -20.96
C MET A 49 -34.52 0.60 -19.66
N SER A 50 -35.85 0.60 -19.65
CA SER A 50 -36.67 0.89 -18.46
C SER A 50 -37.78 -0.13 -18.30
N ALA A 51 -38.04 -0.51 -17.06
CA ALA A 51 -39.10 -1.43 -16.68
C ALA A 51 -39.52 -1.20 -15.21
N SER A 52 -40.70 -1.66 -14.85
CA SER A 52 -41.13 -1.84 -13.47
C SER A 52 -40.37 -3.02 -12.86
N VAL A 53 -39.68 -2.77 -11.75
CA VAL A 53 -39.02 -3.75 -10.91
C VAL A 53 -39.65 -3.67 -9.53
N ASN A 54 -40.28 -4.76 -9.09
CA ASN A 54 -41.00 -4.81 -7.80
C ASN A 54 -41.98 -3.63 -7.57
N GLY A 55 -42.59 -3.12 -8.65
CA GLY A 55 -43.54 -2.00 -8.62
C GLY A 55 -42.93 -0.60 -8.72
N GLN A 56 -41.60 -0.46 -8.88
CA GLN A 56 -40.91 0.81 -9.11
C GLN A 56 -40.24 0.84 -10.48
N THR A 57 -40.33 1.96 -11.21
CA THR A 57 -39.62 2.12 -12.49
C THR A 57 -38.11 2.19 -12.28
N LYS A 58 -37.39 1.17 -12.73
CA LYS A 58 -35.92 1.10 -12.75
C LYS A 58 -35.41 1.36 -14.16
N GLN A 59 -34.27 2.05 -14.24
CA GLN A 59 -33.52 2.30 -15.46
C GLN A 59 -32.30 1.38 -15.51
N PHE A 60 -31.95 0.94 -16.71
CA PHE A 60 -30.81 0.09 -17.03
C PHE A 60 -30.05 0.68 -18.21
N SER A 61 -28.72 0.53 -18.22
CA SER A 61 -27.86 1.03 -19.31
C SER A 61 -26.80 0.00 -19.70
N LEU A 62 -26.25 0.13 -20.91
CA LEU A 62 -25.08 -0.63 -21.35
C LEU A 62 -23.79 -0.28 -20.58
N THR A 63 -23.88 0.56 -19.55
CA THR A 63 -22.76 0.93 -18.68
C THR A 63 -23.06 0.70 -17.20
N ASP A 64 -24.19 0.05 -16.86
CA ASP A 64 -24.47 -0.36 -15.50
C ASP A 64 -23.87 -1.73 -15.17
N ASN A 65 -24.02 -2.13 -13.91
CA ASN A 65 -23.48 -3.38 -13.36
C ASN A 65 -24.54 -4.50 -13.33
N SER A 66 -25.66 -4.36 -14.04
CA SER A 66 -26.78 -5.32 -13.99
C SER A 66 -26.54 -6.59 -14.81
N GLY A 67 -25.59 -6.57 -15.75
CA GLY A 67 -25.40 -7.63 -16.74
C GLY A 67 -26.23 -7.44 -18.02
N TRP A 68 -27.03 -6.38 -18.13
CA TRP A 68 -27.82 -6.04 -19.32
C TRP A 68 -26.99 -6.05 -20.61
N ARG A 69 -25.77 -5.51 -20.57
CA ARG A 69 -24.84 -5.43 -21.70
C ARG A 69 -24.49 -6.82 -22.29
N GLN A 70 -24.30 -7.83 -21.44
CA GLN A 70 -23.88 -9.17 -21.87
C GLN A 70 -24.99 -9.98 -22.56
N ILE A 71 -26.26 -9.58 -22.41
CA ILE A 71 -27.41 -10.31 -22.98
C ILE A 71 -28.19 -9.52 -24.04
N SER A 72 -28.05 -8.20 -24.08
CA SER A 72 -28.93 -7.33 -24.87
C SER A 72 -28.51 -7.14 -26.33
N GLY A 73 -27.27 -7.50 -26.72
CA GLY A 73 -26.74 -7.26 -28.07
C GLY A 73 -27.69 -7.64 -29.22
N PRO A 74 -28.10 -8.92 -29.35
CA PRO A 74 -28.98 -9.35 -30.45
C PRO A 74 -30.38 -8.73 -30.36
N LEU A 75 -30.89 -8.55 -29.13
CA LEU A 75 -32.17 -7.88 -28.89
C LEU A 75 -32.14 -6.41 -29.34
N LEU A 76 -31.04 -5.71 -29.11
CA LEU A 76 -30.82 -4.33 -29.51
C LEU A 76 -30.60 -4.19 -31.01
N GLU A 77 -29.88 -5.11 -31.65
CA GLU A 77 -29.75 -5.15 -33.11
C GLU A 77 -31.10 -5.30 -33.80
N VAL A 78 -31.93 -6.24 -33.35
CA VAL A 78 -33.31 -6.39 -33.85
C VAL A 78 -34.15 -5.15 -33.52
N ALA A 79 -34.00 -4.56 -32.33
CA ALA A 79 -34.74 -3.36 -31.94
C ALA A 79 -34.35 -2.12 -32.77
N LYS A 80 -33.08 -1.97 -33.18
CA LYS A 80 -32.61 -0.91 -34.10
C LYS A 80 -33.27 -1.04 -35.48
N VAL A 81 -33.52 -2.27 -35.96
CA VAL A 81 -34.25 -2.50 -37.21
C VAL A 81 -35.74 -2.13 -37.08
N ILE A 82 -36.36 -2.45 -35.93
CA ILE A 82 -37.78 -2.15 -35.63
C ILE A 82 -38.03 -0.66 -35.38
N ALA A 83 -37.12 0.01 -34.66
CA ALA A 83 -37.21 1.40 -34.24
C ALA A 83 -35.93 2.17 -34.63
N PRO A 84 -35.76 2.50 -35.93
CA PRO A 84 -34.49 2.99 -36.49
C PRO A 84 -34.20 4.48 -36.24
N THR A 85 -35.12 5.25 -35.64
CA THR A 85 -34.88 6.67 -35.36
C THR A 85 -34.10 6.82 -34.04
N PRO A 86 -33.09 7.71 -33.95
CA PRO A 86 -32.47 8.07 -32.67
C PRO A 86 -33.51 8.44 -31.60
N ASP A 87 -33.24 8.03 -30.36
CA ASP A 87 -34.07 8.25 -29.17
C ASP A 87 -35.51 7.68 -29.26
N GLN A 88 -35.77 6.81 -30.25
CA GLN A 88 -37.06 6.15 -30.41
C GLN A 88 -37.21 5.01 -29.39
N SER A 89 -38.04 5.23 -28.37
CA SER A 89 -38.47 4.17 -27.47
C SER A 89 -39.29 3.09 -28.22
N LEU A 90 -38.89 1.83 -28.06
CA LEU A 90 -39.62 0.64 -28.45
C LEU A 90 -40.26 0.01 -27.19
N SER A 91 -41.57 -0.17 -27.25
CA SER A 91 -42.33 -1.00 -26.30
C SER A 91 -43.24 -1.91 -27.12
N VAL A 92 -43.32 -3.17 -26.72
CA VAL A 92 -44.02 -4.25 -27.43
C VAL A 92 -44.86 -5.02 -26.42
N SER A 93 -46.13 -5.24 -26.75
CA SER A 93 -47.04 -6.05 -25.95
C SER A 93 -47.22 -7.41 -26.63
N PHE A 94 -46.87 -8.45 -25.91
CA PHE A 94 -47.08 -9.85 -26.29
C PHE A 94 -48.36 -10.33 -25.62
N THR A 95 -49.34 -10.74 -26.42
CA THR A 95 -50.64 -11.19 -25.91
C THR A 95 -51.12 -12.41 -26.68
N SER A 96 -52.08 -13.15 -26.13
CA SER A 96 -52.77 -14.25 -26.83
C SER A 96 -53.51 -13.83 -28.12
N LYS A 97 -53.59 -12.53 -28.41
CA LYS A 97 -54.15 -11.96 -29.65
C LYS A 97 -53.06 -11.52 -30.66
N GLY A 98 -51.80 -11.88 -30.41
CA GLY A 98 -50.64 -11.51 -31.21
C GLY A 98 -49.88 -10.30 -30.66
N THR A 99 -48.77 -9.98 -31.34
CA THR A 99 -47.82 -8.94 -30.98
C THR A 99 -48.35 -7.55 -31.35
N ALA A 100 -48.21 -6.56 -30.46
CA ALA A 100 -48.69 -5.21 -30.68
C ALA A 100 -47.64 -4.14 -30.30
N THR A 101 -47.62 -3.02 -31.01
CA THR A 101 -46.71 -1.88 -30.72
C THR A 101 -47.38 -0.51 -30.98
N SER A 102 -46.65 0.60 -30.89
CA SER A 102 -47.20 1.93 -31.13
C SER A 102 -47.33 2.24 -32.63
N MET A 103 -48.33 3.04 -33.00
CA MET A 103 -48.48 3.52 -34.39
C MET A 103 -47.27 4.35 -34.87
N LYS A 104 -46.54 4.99 -33.94
CA LYS A 104 -45.28 5.69 -34.21
C LYS A 104 -44.18 4.72 -34.65
N VAL A 105 -44.06 3.55 -34.02
CA VAL A 105 -43.12 2.48 -34.42
C VAL A 105 -43.44 1.96 -35.81
N VAL A 106 -44.71 1.62 -36.09
CA VAL A 106 -45.15 1.14 -37.41
C VAL A 106 -44.82 2.17 -38.50
N ALA A 107 -45.15 3.45 -38.29
CA ALA A 107 -44.87 4.50 -39.25
C ALA A 107 -43.35 4.67 -39.49
N LYS A 108 -42.53 4.68 -38.43
CA LYS A 108 -41.08 4.82 -38.57
C LYS A 108 -40.40 3.62 -39.24
N PHE A 109 -40.86 2.39 -38.96
CA PHE A 109 -40.36 1.19 -39.60
C PHE A 109 -40.53 1.22 -41.12
N TYR A 110 -41.71 1.65 -41.59
CA TYR A 110 -42.04 1.79 -43.01
C TYR A 110 -41.71 3.19 -43.59
N ALA A 111 -40.85 3.97 -42.94
CA ALA A 111 -40.45 5.32 -43.38
C ALA A 111 -41.62 6.28 -43.71
N GLU A 112 -42.80 6.07 -43.11
CA GLU A 112 -44.00 6.84 -43.39
C GLU A 112 -43.92 8.25 -42.78
N PRO A 113 -44.29 9.30 -43.55
CA PRO A 113 -44.28 10.67 -43.05
C PRO A 113 -45.35 10.86 -41.98
N THR A 114 -45.02 11.61 -40.92
CA THR A 114 -46.00 12.03 -39.92
C THR A 114 -46.83 13.19 -40.47
N PRO A 115 -48.15 13.07 -40.69
CA PRO A 115 -48.94 14.14 -41.26
C PRO A 115 -49.04 15.33 -40.30
N ALA A 116 -48.88 16.57 -40.80
CA ALA A 116 -48.89 17.76 -39.96
C ALA A 116 -50.30 18.19 -39.53
N ASN A 117 -51.35 17.68 -40.18
CA ASN A 117 -52.74 17.99 -39.86
C ASN A 117 -53.72 16.91 -40.37
N VAL A 118 -54.98 16.99 -39.92
CA VAL A 118 -56.06 16.04 -40.21
C VAL A 118 -56.37 15.91 -41.71
N ALA A 119 -56.22 16.98 -42.51
CA ALA A 119 -56.47 16.93 -43.94
C ALA A 119 -55.40 16.09 -44.67
N GLN A 120 -54.13 16.28 -44.31
CA GLN A 120 -53.02 15.45 -44.79
C GLN A 120 -53.16 13.99 -44.32
N SER A 121 -53.63 13.74 -43.09
CA SER A 121 -53.91 12.39 -42.61
C SER A 121 -54.96 11.67 -43.47
N ARG A 122 -56.06 12.35 -43.82
CA ARG A 122 -57.10 11.79 -44.71
C ARG A 122 -56.54 11.49 -46.09
N GLN A 123 -55.83 12.44 -46.70
CA GLN A 123 -55.19 12.25 -47.99
C GLN A 123 -54.22 11.06 -48.00
N ARG A 124 -53.43 10.85 -46.93
CA ARG A 124 -52.54 9.70 -46.81
C ARG A 124 -53.29 8.39 -46.61
N ILE A 125 -54.38 8.38 -45.84
CA ILE A 125 -55.25 7.20 -45.68
C ILE A 125 -55.85 6.79 -47.02
N ASP A 126 -56.35 7.73 -47.83
CA ASP A 126 -56.92 7.44 -49.15
C ASP A 126 -55.86 6.90 -50.13
N GLN A 127 -54.63 7.44 -50.08
CA GLN A 127 -53.49 6.90 -50.83
C GLN A 127 -53.18 5.46 -50.43
N LEU A 128 -52.98 5.18 -49.14
CA LEU A 128 -52.69 3.83 -48.64
C LEU A 128 -53.82 2.84 -48.94
N ASN A 129 -55.08 3.28 -48.85
CA ASN A 129 -56.24 2.46 -49.18
C ASN A 129 -56.30 2.09 -50.66
N ASN A 130 -55.85 2.95 -51.57
CA ASN A 130 -55.77 2.66 -53.00
C ASN A 130 -54.51 1.86 -53.37
N GLN A 131 -53.36 2.21 -52.80
CA GLN A 131 -52.05 1.63 -53.14
C GLN A 131 -51.83 0.25 -52.51
N LYS A 132 -52.47 -0.05 -51.37
CA LYS A 132 -52.29 -1.28 -50.57
C LYS A 132 -50.84 -1.56 -50.15
N THR A 133 -49.98 -0.54 -50.19
CA THR A 133 -48.57 -0.58 -49.77
C THR A 133 -48.18 0.73 -49.11
N PHE A 134 -47.14 0.70 -48.28
CA PHE A 134 -46.43 1.88 -47.81
C PHE A 134 -45.49 2.42 -48.90
N ASN A 135 -45.01 3.65 -48.74
CA ASN A 135 -44.04 4.27 -49.67
C ASN A 135 -42.59 3.85 -49.39
N ALA A 136 -42.35 2.93 -48.44
CA ALA A 136 -41.02 2.46 -48.05
C ALA A 136 -40.22 1.92 -49.26
N VAL A 137 -39.01 2.44 -49.46
CA VAL A 137 -38.03 1.79 -50.33
C VAL A 137 -37.58 0.49 -49.67
N PRO A 138 -37.43 -0.64 -50.39
CA PRO A 138 -36.87 -1.86 -49.83
C PRO A 138 -35.51 -1.60 -49.19
N ASN A 139 -35.41 -1.82 -47.88
CA ASN A 139 -34.21 -1.60 -47.09
C ASN A 139 -33.50 -2.95 -46.86
N GLU A 140 -32.24 -3.07 -47.28
CA GLU A 140 -31.46 -4.30 -47.07
C GLU A 140 -31.36 -4.67 -45.58
N ARG A 141 -31.27 -3.68 -44.68
CA ARG A 141 -31.25 -3.86 -43.21
C ARG A 141 -32.56 -4.50 -42.67
N GLN A 142 -33.66 -4.47 -43.43
CA GLN A 142 -34.96 -5.07 -43.07
C GLN A 142 -35.29 -6.36 -43.85
N SER A 143 -34.39 -6.82 -44.72
CA SER A 143 -34.62 -7.95 -45.63
C SER A 143 -34.72 -9.30 -44.91
N ALA A 144 -35.32 -10.30 -45.57
CA ALA A 144 -35.34 -11.69 -45.08
C ALA A 144 -33.92 -12.27 -44.92
N HIS A 145 -32.95 -11.82 -45.73
CA HIS A 145 -31.54 -12.20 -45.57
C HIS A 145 -30.95 -11.60 -44.29
N ALA A 146 -31.18 -10.31 -44.03
CA ALA A 146 -30.75 -9.65 -42.79
C ALA A 146 -31.40 -10.30 -41.54
N LEU A 147 -32.67 -10.71 -41.63
CA LEU A 147 -33.36 -11.43 -40.55
C LEU A 147 -32.69 -12.79 -40.24
N GLU A 148 -32.25 -13.52 -41.26
CA GLU A 148 -31.56 -14.80 -41.08
C GLU A 148 -30.13 -14.61 -40.55
N VAL A 149 -29.40 -13.60 -41.04
CA VAL A 149 -28.08 -13.21 -40.53
C VAL A 149 -28.16 -12.83 -39.04
N GLN A 150 -29.17 -12.05 -38.64
CA GLN A 150 -29.39 -11.72 -37.23
C GLN A 150 -29.72 -12.96 -36.38
N ARG A 151 -30.46 -13.94 -36.92
CA ARG A 151 -30.73 -15.21 -36.21
C ARG A 151 -29.45 -16.01 -35.97
N GLY A 152 -28.61 -16.19 -36.99
CA GLY A 152 -27.34 -16.91 -36.85
C GLY A 152 -26.34 -16.20 -35.92
N ASN A 153 -26.26 -14.87 -35.98
CA ASN A 153 -25.46 -14.08 -35.05
C ASN A 153 -25.96 -14.22 -33.60
N ALA A 154 -27.29 -14.17 -33.40
CA ALA A 154 -27.91 -14.30 -32.10
C ALA A 154 -27.66 -15.68 -31.46
N GLU A 155 -27.76 -16.78 -32.22
CA GLU A 155 -27.48 -18.13 -31.72
C GLU A 155 -26.06 -18.23 -31.15
N LYS A 156 -25.07 -17.68 -31.85
CA LYS A 156 -23.69 -17.62 -31.33
C LYS A 156 -23.61 -16.79 -30.04
N VAL A 157 -24.16 -15.58 -30.03
CA VAL A 157 -24.09 -14.70 -28.85
C VAL A 157 -24.78 -15.31 -27.64
N TYR A 158 -25.99 -15.89 -27.79
CA TYR A 158 -26.72 -16.51 -26.69
C TYR A 158 -26.10 -17.84 -26.20
N THR A 159 -25.27 -18.49 -27.01
CA THR A 159 -24.44 -19.62 -26.54
C THR A 159 -23.34 -19.16 -25.59
N GLU A 160 -22.72 -18.00 -25.87
CA GLU A 160 -21.61 -17.44 -25.08
C GLU A 160 -22.09 -16.59 -23.88
N ALA A 161 -23.28 -16.00 -23.98
CA ALA A 161 -23.82 -15.03 -23.02
C ALA A 161 -23.94 -15.53 -21.57
N PRO A 162 -24.32 -16.79 -21.25
CA PRO A 162 -24.39 -17.25 -19.86
C PRO A 162 -23.05 -17.17 -19.14
N GLN A 163 -21.97 -17.59 -19.81
CA GLN A 163 -20.61 -17.60 -19.27
C GLN A 163 -20.09 -16.17 -19.09
N LYS A 164 -20.30 -15.31 -20.10
CA LYS A 164 -19.98 -13.87 -20.02
C LYS A 164 -20.74 -13.17 -18.89
N LEU A 165 -22.04 -13.41 -18.76
CA LEU A 165 -22.89 -12.82 -17.71
C LEU A 165 -22.44 -13.28 -16.32
N ALA A 166 -22.16 -14.56 -16.13
CA ALA A 166 -21.71 -15.11 -14.85
C ALA A 166 -20.35 -14.52 -14.44
N PHE A 167 -19.38 -14.46 -15.35
CA PHE A 167 -18.08 -13.83 -15.08
C PHE A 167 -18.20 -12.31 -14.84
N SER A 168 -19.06 -11.60 -15.58
CA SER A 168 -19.36 -10.18 -15.32
C SER A 168 -19.94 -9.94 -13.93
N LYS A 169 -20.87 -10.79 -13.47
CA LYS A 169 -21.44 -10.72 -12.13
C LYS A 169 -20.40 -10.98 -11.06
N LEU A 170 -19.56 -12.00 -11.24
CA LEU A 170 -18.46 -12.34 -10.34
C LEU A 170 -17.48 -11.16 -10.23
N ALA A 171 -16.96 -10.66 -11.35
CA ALA A 171 -16.09 -9.46 -11.39
C ALA A 171 -16.74 -8.24 -10.73
N THR A 172 -18.04 -8.04 -10.94
CA THR A 172 -18.83 -6.95 -10.34
C THR A 172 -18.95 -7.09 -8.83
N ALA A 173 -19.29 -8.28 -8.33
CA ALA A 173 -19.51 -8.55 -6.92
C ALA A 173 -18.23 -8.31 -6.11
N VAL A 174 -17.12 -8.91 -6.56
CA VAL A 174 -15.83 -8.71 -5.89
C VAL A 174 -15.38 -7.24 -6.01
N THR A 175 -15.62 -6.53 -7.14
CA THR A 175 -15.29 -5.09 -7.27
C THR A 175 -16.03 -4.25 -6.22
N GLN A 176 -17.32 -4.53 -6.01
CA GLN A 176 -18.17 -3.79 -5.06
C GLN A 176 -17.85 -4.12 -3.60
N ALA A 177 -17.29 -5.30 -3.34
CA ALA A 177 -16.92 -5.75 -2.00
C ALA A 177 -15.52 -5.29 -1.55
N ILE A 178 -14.64 -4.87 -2.46
CA ILE A 178 -13.30 -4.35 -2.09
C ILE A 178 -13.43 -3.17 -1.11
N PRO A 179 -12.69 -3.18 0.03
CA PRO A 179 -12.70 -2.10 1.00
C PRO A 179 -12.24 -0.75 0.40
N ASN A 180 -13.17 0.17 0.15
CA ASN A 180 -12.84 1.54 -0.21
C ASN A 180 -12.53 2.37 1.06
N ILE A 181 -11.25 2.48 1.40
CA ILE A 181 -10.76 3.18 2.60
C ILE A 181 -11.27 4.62 2.69
N LYS A 182 -11.31 5.37 1.58
CA LYS A 182 -11.84 6.74 1.59
C LYS A 182 -13.33 6.76 1.93
N SER A 183 -14.12 5.85 1.37
CA SER A 183 -15.55 5.74 1.69
C SER A 183 -15.80 5.30 3.13
N LEU A 184 -14.98 4.39 3.68
CA LEU A 184 -15.04 3.99 5.09
C LEU A 184 -14.69 5.15 6.02
N ALA A 185 -13.63 5.91 5.71
CA ALA A 185 -13.22 7.08 6.46
C ALA A 185 -14.29 8.18 6.45
N LYS A 186 -14.89 8.44 5.27
CA LYS A 186 -15.99 9.38 5.10
C LYS A 186 -17.21 8.98 5.92
N GLY A 187 -17.62 7.70 5.85
CA GLY A 187 -18.75 7.17 6.61
C GLY A 187 -18.53 7.33 8.12
N LEU A 188 -17.34 6.98 8.61
CA LEU A 188 -16.97 7.17 10.01
C LEU A 188 -17.00 8.66 10.42
N ALA A 189 -16.43 9.55 9.60
CA ALA A 189 -16.47 10.98 9.88
C ALA A 189 -17.92 11.51 9.97
N GLU A 190 -18.78 11.13 9.02
CA GLU A 190 -20.19 11.50 9.03
C GLU A 190 -20.95 10.91 10.23
N ASP A 191 -20.64 9.69 10.66
CA ASP A 191 -21.28 9.07 11.83
C ASP A 191 -20.84 9.70 13.15
N ILE A 192 -19.57 10.10 13.29
CA ILE A 192 -19.10 10.91 14.43
C ILE A 192 -19.85 12.24 14.48
N ILE A 193 -20.05 12.89 13.34
CA ILE A 193 -20.80 14.16 13.26
C ILE A 193 -22.27 13.95 13.63
N LYS A 194 -22.93 12.90 13.13
CA LYS A 194 -24.32 12.56 13.50
C LYS A 194 -24.48 12.27 15.00
N GLN A 195 -23.49 11.63 15.63
CA GLN A 195 -23.49 11.35 17.07
C GLN A 195 -23.31 12.63 17.89
N ALA A 196 -22.40 13.52 17.48
CA ALA A 196 -22.14 14.79 18.17
C ALA A 196 -23.25 15.84 17.93
N LEU A 197 -23.88 15.82 16.75
CA LEU A 197 -24.87 16.82 16.30
C LEU A 197 -26.09 16.13 15.63
N PRO A 198 -26.99 15.47 16.38
CA PRO A 198 -28.10 14.70 15.82
C PRO A 198 -29.08 15.48 14.94
N ASP A 199 -29.16 16.81 15.13
CA ASP A 199 -30.02 17.69 14.34
C ASP A 199 -29.44 18.04 12.96
N GLN A 200 -28.14 17.80 12.73
CA GLN A 200 -27.49 18.04 11.45
C GLN A 200 -27.77 16.90 10.46
N LYS A 201 -28.43 17.22 9.35
CA LYS A 201 -28.78 16.26 8.28
C LYS A 201 -28.05 16.61 6.99
N ASN A 202 -27.68 15.58 6.22
CA ASN A 202 -26.99 15.70 4.94
C ASN A 202 -25.61 16.38 5.02
N VAL A 203 -24.83 16.07 6.05
CA VAL A 203 -23.43 16.48 6.16
C VAL A 203 -22.58 15.67 5.18
N ASP A 204 -21.60 16.31 4.55
CA ASP A 204 -20.66 15.72 3.60
C ASP A 204 -19.22 15.94 4.10
N ALA A 205 -18.58 14.90 4.65
CA ALA A 205 -17.28 15.03 5.31
C ALA A 205 -16.13 15.39 4.37
N ASP A 206 -16.29 15.23 3.04
CA ASP A 206 -15.33 15.71 2.02
C ASP A 206 -15.41 17.24 1.79
N LYS A 207 -16.40 17.92 2.38
CA LYS A 207 -16.61 19.38 2.28
C LYS A 207 -16.43 20.12 3.61
N LEU A 208 -16.12 19.40 4.68
CA LEU A 208 -15.77 19.97 5.97
C LEU A 208 -14.27 19.86 6.18
N TRP A 209 -13.66 20.97 6.60
CA TRP A 209 -12.22 21.14 6.67
C TRP A 209 -11.77 21.31 8.12
N LEU A 210 -10.90 20.42 8.59
CA LEU A 210 -10.13 20.66 9.80
C LEU A 210 -8.96 21.57 9.45
N LEU A 211 -8.98 22.79 10.00
CA LEU A 211 -7.94 23.80 9.77
C LEU A 211 -7.24 24.11 11.09
N GLN A 212 -5.92 24.23 11.05
CA GLN A 212 -5.10 24.67 12.19
C GLN A 212 -4.11 25.76 11.76
N GLY A 213 -3.81 26.67 12.68
CA GLY A 213 -2.88 27.78 12.48
C GLY A 213 -3.49 28.96 11.72
N GLY A 214 -2.62 29.73 11.05
CA GLY A 214 -2.94 31.07 10.58
C GLY A 214 -2.74 32.13 11.69
N ALA A 215 -2.84 33.40 11.33
CA ALA A 215 -2.70 34.52 12.27
C ALA A 215 -4.01 34.72 13.05
N ALA A 216 -4.06 34.17 14.26
CA ALA A 216 -5.19 34.29 15.18
C ALA A 216 -5.38 35.73 15.68
N GLN A 217 -6.63 36.16 15.77
CA GLN A 217 -7.05 37.49 16.23
C GLN A 217 -8.11 37.36 17.31
N SER A 218 -7.89 38.02 18.45
CA SER A 218 -8.90 38.22 19.50
C SER A 218 -8.60 39.50 20.28
N PRO A 219 -9.60 40.33 20.62
CA PRO A 219 -11.02 40.20 20.25
C PRO A 219 -11.26 40.50 18.76
N HIS A 220 -12.12 39.72 18.12
CA HIS A 220 -12.57 39.93 16.74
C HIS A 220 -14.10 39.78 16.67
N PRO A 221 -14.84 40.63 15.93
CA PRO A 221 -16.31 40.60 15.89
C PRO A 221 -16.89 39.30 15.29
N ASP A 222 -16.08 38.58 14.50
CA ASP A 222 -16.42 37.29 13.88
C ASP A 222 -15.59 36.12 14.47
N ALA A 223 -15.10 36.26 15.70
CA ALA A 223 -14.46 35.14 16.41
C ALA A 223 -15.41 33.94 16.51
N GLY A 224 -14.88 32.74 16.23
CA GLY A 224 -15.60 31.47 16.33
C GLY A 224 -15.81 31.01 17.78
N ARG A 225 -16.30 29.78 17.98
CA ARG A 225 -16.51 29.20 19.34
C ARG A 225 -15.22 29.09 20.17
N SER A 226 -14.06 28.98 19.51
CA SER A 226 -12.74 29.02 20.15
C SER A 226 -12.37 30.38 20.76
N GLY A 227 -13.13 31.46 20.45
CA GLY A 227 -12.80 32.83 20.84
C GLY A 227 -11.78 33.52 19.92
N TRP A 228 -11.39 32.86 18.82
CA TRP A 228 -10.43 33.37 17.83
C TRP A 228 -11.05 33.51 16.44
N PHE A 229 -10.50 34.44 15.66
CA PHE A 229 -10.66 34.52 14.21
C PHE A 229 -9.30 34.29 13.56
N PHE A 230 -9.18 33.37 12.61
CA PHE A 230 -7.91 33.05 11.95
C PHE A 230 -7.81 33.73 10.59
N SER A 231 -6.76 34.54 10.44
CA SER A 231 -6.46 35.30 9.22
C SER A 231 -5.22 34.76 8.51
N GLY A 232 -5.22 34.76 7.17
CA GLY A 232 -4.15 34.11 6.40
C GLY A 232 -4.26 32.58 6.36
N GLU A 233 -3.45 31.95 5.50
CA GLU A 233 -3.58 30.52 5.21
C GLU A 233 -3.22 29.64 6.42
N PRO A 234 -3.95 28.53 6.62
CA PRO A 234 -3.70 27.59 7.71
C PRO A 234 -2.41 26.80 7.47
N THR A 235 -1.72 26.41 8.55
CA THR A 235 -0.50 25.60 8.48
C THR A 235 -0.77 24.10 8.31
N LYS A 236 -1.96 23.64 8.71
CA LYS A 236 -2.48 22.29 8.43
C LYS A 236 -3.92 22.43 7.96
N SER A 237 -4.25 21.77 6.85
CA SER A 237 -5.56 21.81 6.21
C SER A 237 -5.86 20.46 5.57
N GLU A 238 -6.96 19.85 5.99
CA GLU A 238 -7.40 18.55 5.50
C GLU A 238 -8.92 18.43 5.64
N THR A 239 -9.56 17.63 4.78
CA THR A 239 -10.97 17.29 4.95
C THR A 239 -11.17 16.37 6.16
N LEU A 240 -12.38 16.33 6.74
CA LEU A 240 -12.66 15.41 7.85
C LEU A 240 -12.48 13.94 7.44
N THR A 241 -12.74 13.58 6.18
CA THR A 241 -12.38 12.28 5.60
C THR A 241 -10.89 12.00 5.69
N GLU A 242 -10.04 12.97 5.36
CA GLU A 242 -8.57 12.82 5.39
C GLU A 242 -8.01 12.79 6.82
N ALA A 243 -8.59 13.56 7.74
CA ALA A 243 -8.24 13.54 9.16
C ALA A 243 -8.47 12.15 9.79
N VAL A 244 -9.53 11.42 9.39
CA VAL A 244 -9.73 10.01 9.80
C VAL A 244 -8.62 9.10 9.29
N ILE A 245 -8.22 9.24 8.01
CA ILE A 245 -7.20 8.38 7.39
C ILE A 245 -5.81 8.66 7.98
N ARG A 246 -5.46 9.94 8.17
CA ARG A 246 -4.15 10.36 8.70
C ARG A 246 -4.01 10.16 10.20
N ASN A 247 -5.12 10.11 10.92
CA ASN A 247 -5.19 10.09 12.38
C ASN A 247 -4.56 11.35 13.02
N PHE A 248 -4.67 11.48 14.34
CA PHE A 248 -4.24 12.63 15.12
C PHE A 248 -2.93 12.34 15.85
N SER A 249 -2.04 13.33 15.89
CA SER A 249 -0.74 13.23 16.58
C SER A 249 -0.88 13.32 18.10
N GLU A 250 0.17 12.94 18.82
CA GLU A 250 0.32 13.24 20.26
C GLU A 250 0.13 14.73 20.58
N HIS A 251 0.56 15.63 19.69
CA HIS A 251 0.40 17.07 19.86
C HIS A 251 -1.06 17.50 19.70
N ASP A 252 -1.75 17.03 18.65
CA ASP A 252 -3.18 17.26 18.45
C ASP A 252 -4.02 16.79 19.67
N ARG A 253 -3.55 15.76 20.40
CA ARG A 253 -4.22 15.20 21.58
C ARG A 253 -4.04 16.00 22.87
N LEU A 254 -3.21 17.05 22.89
CA LEU A 254 -3.04 17.88 24.08
C LEU A 254 -4.34 18.63 24.42
N PRO A 255 -4.74 18.74 25.71
CA PRO A 255 -5.99 19.37 26.11
C PRO A 255 -6.12 20.81 25.60
N GLY A 256 -7.11 21.04 24.73
CA GLY A 256 -7.40 22.36 24.15
C GLY A 256 -6.48 22.79 23.00
N GLU A 257 -5.51 21.99 22.55
CA GLU A 257 -4.61 22.35 21.44
C GLU A 257 -5.42 22.59 20.15
N LEU A 258 -6.13 21.56 19.68
CA LEU A 258 -6.97 21.64 18.49
C LEU A 258 -8.08 22.70 18.58
N ASP A 259 -8.69 22.85 19.76
CA ASP A 259 -9.86 23.70 19.96
C ASP A 259 -9.47 25.19 20.09
N ASN A 260 -8.23 25.50 20.51
CA ASN A 260 -7.72 26.88 20.60
C ASN A 260 -6.98 27.32 19.33
N ASN A 261 -6.28 26.41 18.66
CA ASN A 261 -5.39 26.72 17.53
C ASN A 261 -5.97 26.32 16.16
N GLY A 262 -7.25 25.96 16.12
CA GLY A 262 -7.95 25.55 14.89
C GLY A 262 -9.46 25.55 15.00
N GLY A 263 -10.10 24.89 14.04
CA GLY A 263 -11.55 24.75 13.95
C GLY A 263 -11.97 23.85 12.79
N ILE A 264 -13.26 23.51 12.73
CA ILE A 264 -13.87 22.83 11.58
C ILE A 264 -14.66 23.86 10.78
N TYR A 265 -14.46 23.93 9.47
CA TYR A 265 -15.03 24.96 8.60
C TYR A 265 -15.70 24.36 7.35
N THR A 266 -16.66 25.09 6.78
CA THR A 266 -17.34 24.73 5.52
C THR A 266 -16.61 25.25 4.27
N GLU A 267 -15.58 26.09 4.47
CA GLU A 267 -14.72 26.65 3.44
C GLU A 267 -13.28 26.14 3.64
N GLY A 268 -12.62 25.74 2.56
CA GLY A 268 -11.26 25.17 2.58
C GLY A 268 -10.13 26.20 2.47
N PRO A 269 -8.88 25.75 2.22
CA PRO A 269 -7.72 26.63 2.04
C PRO A 269 -7.87 27.53 0.81
N GLY A 270 -7.21 28.69 0.81
CA GLY A 270 -7.28 29.71 -0.24
C GLY A 270 -8.38 30.77 -0.06
N GLN A 271 -9.29 30.61 0.92
CA GLN A 271 -10.34 31.60 1.23
C GLN A 271 -9.89 32.68 2.24
N SER A 272 -8.75 32.46 2.88
CA SER A 272 -8.21 33.34 3.92
C SER A 272 -7.98 34.80 3.50
N PRO A 273 -7.61 35.12 2.24
CA PRO A 273 -7.44 36.50 1.78
C PRO A 273 -8.75 37.29 1.60
N THR A 274 -9.91 36.62 1.54
CA THR A 274 -11.20 37.26 1.21
C THR A 274 -12.13 37.39 2.42
N LYS A 275 -12.12 36.43 3.35
CA LYS A 275 -12.98 36.44 4.55
C LYS A 275 -12.32 35.93 5.84
N GLY A 276 -11.25 35.16 5.76
CA GLY A 276 -10.66 34.47 6.92
C GLY A 276 -11.55 33.31 7.44
N TYR A 277 -11.20 32.77 8.61
CA TYR A 277 -11.93 31.67 9.25
C TYR A 277 -12.47 32.12 10.60
N GLY A 278 -13.79 32.03 10.75
CA GLY A 278 -14.52 32.59 11.88
C GLY A 278 -15.96 32.13 11.91
N LYS A 279 -16.77 32.76 12.75
CA LYS A 279 -18.16 32.33 13.00
C LYS A 279 -19.02 32.23 11.73
N HIS A 280 -18.72 33.00 10.69
CA HIS A 280 -19.46 32.98 9.43
C HIS A 280 -19.28 31.71 8.58
N ASN A 281 -18.17 30.98 8.71
CA ASN A 281 -17.87 29.75 7.97
C ASN A 281 -17.51 28.55 8.86
N GLU A 282 -17.53 28.72 10.18
CA GLU A 282 -17.36 27.66 11.18
C GLU A 282 -18.51 26.63 11.15
N PHE A 283 -18.16 25.35 11.14
CA PHE A 283 -19.12 24.25 11.24
C PHE A 283 -19.32 23.81 12.71
N PRO A 284 -20.57 23.60 13.17
CA PRO A 284 -21.10 22.93 14.37
C PRO A 284 -20.26 22.19 15.44
N LEU A 285 -19.06 21.71 15.12
CA LEU A 285 -18.35 20.67 15.87
C LEU A 285 -16.97 21.17 16.33
N ASP A 286 -16.62 20.84 17.57
CA ASP A 286 -15.30 21.15 18.11
C ASP A 286 -14.28 20.10 17.63
N PRO A 287 -13.10 20.51 17.12
CA PRO A 287 -12.06 19.58 16.66
C PRO A 287 -11.74 18.43 17.62
N SER A 288 -11.67 18.69 18.93
CA SER A 288 -11.36 17.65 19.92
C SER A 288 -12.48 16.64 20.11
N VAL A 289 -13.75 17.02 19.88
CA VAL A 289 -14.89 16.07 19.87
C VAL A 289 -14.75 15.12 18.69
N PHE A 290 -14.43 15.65 17.50
CA PHE A 290 -14.21 14.85 16.31
C PHE A 290 -13.02 13.88 16.49
N MET A 291 -11.87 14.37 16.96
CA MET A 291 -10.69 13.55 17.28
C MET A 291 -11.01 12.43 18.28
N ARG A 292 -11.78 12.70 19.34
CA ARG A 292 -12.18 11.67 20.31
C ARG A 292 -13.08 10.61 19.67
N GLY A 293 -13.98 11.01 18.78
CA GLY A 293 -14.81 10.09 17.98
C GLY A 293 -13.96 9.16 17.10
N VAL A 294 -13.00 9.71 16.35
CA VAL A 294 -12.06 8.92 15.52
C VAL A 294 -11.23 7.96 16.38
N SER A 295 -10.73 8.46 17.52
CA SER A 295 -9.93 7.66 18.46
C SER A 295 -10.74 6.49 19.03
N ALA A 296 -12.00 6.72 19.44
CA ALA A 296 -12.87 5.69 20.00
C ALA A 296 -13.32 4.63 18.98
N ALA A 297 -13.40 4.99 17.70
CA ALA A 297 -13.88 4.10 16.64
C ALA A 297 -12.85 3.07 16.14
N ASN A 298 -11.55 3.27 16.41
CA ASN A 298 -10.46 2.44 15.91
C ASN A 298 -10.53 2.19 14.39
N PHE A 299 -10.21 3.23 13.60
CA PHE A 299 -10.34 3.16 12.14
C PHE A 299 -9.50 2.04 11.47
N GLN A 300 -8.29 1.76 11.98
CA GLN A 300 -7.49 0.60 11.54
C GLN A 300 -8.28 -0.70 11.73
N GLY A 301 -8.84 -0.94 12.92
CA GLY A 301 -9.66 -2.12 13.20
C GLY A 301 -10.89 -2.25 12.29
N ILE A 302 -11.57 -1.14 11.97
CA ILE A 302 -12.69 -1.12 11.01
C ILE A 302 -12.22 -1.58 9.61
N VAL A 303 -11.05 -1.11 9.16
CA VAL A 303 -10.49 -1.49 7.86
C VAL A 303 -10.00 -2.94 7.86
N THR A 304 -9.29 -3.38 8.89
CA THR A 304 -8.86 -4.79 9.05
C THR A 304 -10.07 -5.72 9.02
N GLN A 305 -11.17 -5.38 9.71
CA GLN A 305 -12.39 -6.17 9.64
C GLN A 305 -12.98 -6.20 8.23
N LYS A 306 -13.02 -5.07 7.51
CA LYS A 306 -13.53 -5.04 6.13
C LYS A 306 -12.67 -5.84 5.14
N ILE A 307 -11.35 -5.83 5.32
CA ILE A 307 -10.41 -6.67 4.58
C ILE A 307 -10.66 -8.16 4.87
N ASN A 308 -10.88 -8.52 6.14
CA ASN A 308 -11.20 -9.90 6.52
C ASN A 308 -12.57 -10.35 5.97
N ASP A 309 -13.62 -9.53 6.11
CA ASP A 309 -14.97 -9.78 5.56
C ASP A 309 -14.88 -10.07 4.04
N PHE A 310 -14.13 -9.23 3.31
CA PHE A 310 -13.91 -9.37 1.87
C PHE A 310 -13.26 -10.72 1.53
N TRP A 311 -12.12 -11.05 2.14
CA TRP A 311 -11.42 -12.29 1.84
C TRP A 311 -12.16 -13.54 2.32
N ASN A 312 -12.94 -13.45 3.40
CA ASN A 312 -13.77 -14.58 3.86
C ASN A 312 -14.96 -14.85 2.92
N THR A 313 -15.34 -13.89 2.07
CA THR A 313 -16.49 -13.99 1.16
C THR A 313 -16.08 -14.26 -0.29
N HIS A 314 -14.96 -13.71 -0.75
CA HIS A 314 -14.61 -13.63 -2.17
C HIS A 314 -13.22 -14.17 -2.56
N ASP A 315 -12.56 -14.99 -1.74
CA ASP A 315 -11.23 -15.51 -2.11
C ASP A 315 -11.24 -16.41 -3.35
N SER A 316 -12.25 -17.27 -3.48
CA SER A 316 -12.45 -18.15 -4.64
C SER A 316 -12.82 -17.36 -5.90
N ASP A 317 -13.64 -16.32 -5.76
CA ASP A 317 -13.98 -15.41 -6.84
C ASP A 317 -12.73 -14.63 -7.31
N PHE A 318 -11.96 -14.06 -6.37
CA PHE A 318 -10.70 -13.36 -6.67
C PHE A 318 -9.73 -14.25 -7.44
N ARG A 319 -9.52 -15.48 -6.98
CA ARG A 319 -8.70 -16.48 -7.68
C ARG A 319 -9.20 -16.72 -9.11
N THR A 320 -10.52 -16.84 -9.29
CA THR A 320 -11.16 -17.06 -10.59
C THR A 320 -10.91 -15.88 -11.54
N LEU A 321 -10.93 -14.64 -11.04
CA LEU A 321 -10.58 -13.44 -11.80
C LEU A 321 -9.09 -13.44 -12.19
N ALA A 322 -8.18 -13.75 -11.28
CA ALA A 322 -6.75 -13.82 -11.55
C ALA A 322 -6.42 -14.86 -12.65
N LYS A 323 -7.07 -16.03 -12.64
CA LYS A 323 -6.93 -17.03 -13.71
C LYS A 323 -7.52 -16.55 -15.03
N GLY A 324 -8.66 -15.87 -15.00
CA GLY A 324 -9.26 -15.24 -16.19
C GLY A 324 -8.33 -14.21 -16.83
N GLU A 325 -7.76 -13.31 -16.02
CA GLU A 325 -6.88 -12.26 -16.53
C GLU A 325 -5.54 -12.80 -17.06
N PHE A 326 -4.95 -13.79 -16.40
CA PHE A 326 -3.75 -14.49 -16.90
C PHE A 326 -3.97 -15.08 -18.31
N VAL A 327 -5.06 -15.83 -18.49
CA VAL A 327 -5.38 -16.48 -19.77
C VAL A 327 -5.71 -15.44 -20.85
N ASN A 328 -6.43 -14.39 -20.48
CA ASN A 328 -6.72 -13.25 -21.33
C ASN A 328 -5.43 -12.57 -21.83
N GLN A 329 -4.54 -12.19 -20.92
CA GLN A 329 -3.26 -11.55 -21.24
C GLN A 329 -2.36 -12.44 -22.10
N ALA A 330 -2.27 -13.75 -21.81
CA ALA A 330 -1.49 -14.69 -22.60
C ALA A 330 -2.02 -14.79 -24.05
N ARG A 331 -3.35 -14.91 -24.21
CA ARG A 331 -3.99 -14.96 -25.53
C ARG A 331 -3.86 -13.64 -26.30
N GLN A 332 -4.08 -12.50 -25.65
CA GLN A 332 -3.94 -11.18 -26.28
C GLN A 332 -2.48 -10.90 -26.70
N GLN A 333 -1.52 -11.23 -25.84
CA GLN A 333 -0.10 -10.98 -26.13
C GLN A 333 0.41 -11.88 -27.27
N LEU A 334 -0.03 -13.16 -27.34
CA LEU A 334 0.23 -14.03 -28.49
C LEU A 334 -0.36 -13.44 -29.78
N LYS A 335 -1.66 -13.10 -29.78
CA LYS A 335 -2.34 -12.50 -30.94
C LYS A 335 -1.65 -11.19 -31.38
N GLY A 336 -1.23 -10.36 -30.43
CA GLY A 336 -0.49 -9.12 -30.66
C GLY A 336 0.96 -9.32 -31.14
N PHE A 337 1.58 -10.48 -30.93
CA PHE A 337 2.87 -10.84 -31.50
C PHE A 337 2.73 -11.40 -32.93
N GLU A 338 1.80 -12.35 -33.13
CA GLU A 338 1.58 -13.01 -34.42
C GLU A 338 0.95 -12.08 -35.49
N ALA A 339 0.20 -11.05 -35.07
CA ALA A 339 -0.35 -10.05 -36.00
C ALA A 339 0.72 -9.10 -36.60
N LYS A 340 1.92 -9.03 -36.01
CA LYS A 340 3.02 -8.19 -36.53
C LYS A 340 3.75 -8.91 -37.67
N SER A 341 4.22 -8.16 -38.67
CA SER A 341 5.06 -8.71 -39.73
C SER A 341 6.42 -9.21 -39.19
N PRO A 342 7.12 -10.11 -39.90
CA PRO A 342 8.44 -10.59 -39.49
C PRO A 342 9.51 -9.49 -39.35
N ALA A 343 9.31 -8.31 -39.94
CA ALA A 343 10.19 -7.15 -39.77
C ALA A 343 9.90 -6.43 -38.44
N GLU A 344 8.63 -6.16 -38.15
CA GLU A 344 8.20 -5.57 -36.86
C GLU A 344 8.50 -6.50 -35.69
N GLN A 345 8.33 -7.82 -35.86
CA GLN A 345 8.70 -8.82 -34.86
C GLN A 345 10.18 -8.77 -34.48
N LYS A 346 11.07 -8.51 -35.46
CA LYS A 346 12.52 -8.35 -35.21
C LYS A 346 12.87 -7.07 -34.47
N LEU A 347 12.12 -5.98 -34.70
CA LEU A 347 12.32 -4.67 -34.09
C LEU A 347 11.79 -4.57 -32.64
N GLN A 348 10.93 -5.49 -32.20
CA GLN A 348 10.55 -5.55 -30.78
C GLN A 348 11.76 -5.87 -29.89
N PRO A 349 11.82 -5.35 -28.66
CA PRO A 349 12.76 -5.81 -27.64
C PRO A 349 12.65 -7.33 -27.44
N GLU A 350 13.78 -8.02 -27.22
CA GLU A 350 13.80 -9.49 -27.10
C GLU A 350 12.88 -9.99 -25.98
N GLU A 351 12.79 -9.24 -24.88
CA GLU A 351 11.94 -9.55 -23.74
C GLU A 351 10.44 -9.45 -24.03
N GLN A 352 10.04 -8.74 -25.09
CA GLN A 352 8.64 -8.61 -25.49
C GLN A 352 8.24 -9.61 -26.59
N LYS A 353 9.17 -10.45 -27.09
CA LYS A 353 8.91 -11.45 -28.13
C LYS A 353 8.27 -12.70 -27.55
N PHE A 354 6.98 -12.60 -27.27
CA PHE A 354 6.17 -13.69 -26.72
C PHE A 354 5.63 -14.60 -27.83
N THR A 355 6.33 -15.72 -28.06
CA THR A 355 6.05 -16.62 -29.17
C THR A 355 4.96 -17.65 -28.84
N ARG A 356 4.52 -18.38 -29.88
CA ARG A 356 3.59 -19.52 -29.75
C ARG A 356 4.08 -20.59 -28.77
N ASP A 357 5.38 -20.83 -28.65
CA ASP A 357 5.94 -21.82 -27.73
C ASP A 357 6.12 -21.27 -26.30
N ASP A 358 6.23 -19.96 -26.14
CA ASP A 358 6.22 -19.29 -24.82
C ASP A 358 4.81 -19.29 -24.24
N TYR A 359 3.81 -19.00 -25.08
CA TYR A 359 2.40 -19.16 -24.75
C TYR A 359 2.04 -20.59 -24.33
N LYS A 360 2.52 -21.62 -25.05
CA LYS A 360 2.31 -23.03 -24.64
C LYS A 360 2.88 -23.34 -23.25
N LEU A 361 4.07 -22.81 -22.93
CA LEU A 361 4.70 -23.03 -21.63
C LEU A 361 3.86 -22.41 -20.50
N VAL A 362 3.51 -21.12 -20.60
CA VAL A 362 2.76 -20.44 -19.52
C VAL A 362 1.33 -20.99 -19.39
N MET A 363 0.69 -21.40 -20.49
CA MET A 363 -0.61 -22.07 -20.44
C MET A 363 -0.57 -23.44 -19.75
N GLY A 364 0.61 -24.03 -19.52
CA GLY A 364 0.78 -25.18 -18.63
C GLY A 364 0.33 -24.91 -17.20
N ALA A 365 0.34 -23.66 -16.74
CA ALA A 365 -0.17 -23.27 -15.42
C ALA A 365 -1.70 -23.26 -15.37
N ALA A 366 -2.37 -23.06 -16.51
CA ALA A 366 -3.82 -23.12 -16.69
C ALA A 366 -4.24 -24.38 -17.47
N SER A 367 -3.56 -25.52 -17.22
CA SER A 367 -3.60 -26.75 -18.05
C SER A 367 -4.97 -27.39 -18.35
N ASN A 368 -6.04 -26.98 -17.65
CA ASN A 368 -7.40 -27.45 -17.91
C ASN A 368 -8.13 -26.61 -19.00
N ILE A 369 -7.48 -25.56 -19.50
CA ILE A 369 -7.93 -24.71 -20.59
C ILE A 369 -7.24 -25.15 -21.88
N ALA A 370 -7.97 -25.14 -23.00
CA ALA A 370 -7.42 -25.51 -24.29
C ALA A 370 -6.30 -24.56 -24.72
N ILE A 371 -5.22 -25.13 -25.27
CA ILE A 371 -4.09 -24.36 -25.81
C ILE A 371 -4.54 -23.48 -26.99
N ASP A 372 -5.54 -23.87 -27.78
CA ASP A 372 -6.12 -22.99 -28.80
C ASP A 372 -6.64 -21.68 -28.16
N GLU A 373 -6.01 -20.56 -28.52
CA GLU A 373 -6.30 -19.20 -28.08
C GLU A 373 -7.67 -18.66 -28.57
N ASN A 374 -8.36 -19.45 -29.39
CA ASN A 374 -9.67 -19.16 -29.97
C ASN A 374 -10.75 -20.12 -29.46
N ALA A 375 -10.38 -21.15 -28.70
CA ALA A 375 -11.32 -22.04 -28.04
C ALA A 375 -11.99 -21.31 -26.85
N PRO A 376 -13.32 -21.41 -26.69
CA PRO A 376 -14.01 -20.76 -25.59
C PRO A 376 -13.63 -21.43 -24.28
N VAL A 377 -13.40 -20.61 -23.26
CA VAL A 377 -13.22 -21.01 -21.86
C VAL A 377 -14.59 -21.06 -21.19
N THR A 378 -14.76 -21.89 -20.17
CA THR A 378 -15.94 -21.86 -19.28
C THR A 378 -15.56 -21.32 -17.90
N LEU A 379 -16.54 -20.73 -17.18
CA LEU A 379 -16.34 -20.28 -15.81
C LEU A 379 -15.90 -21.42 -14.90
N GLU A 380 -16.42 -22.64 -15.12
CA GLU A 380 -16.02 -23.85 -14.42
C GLU A 380 -14.53 -24.18 -14.62
N GLN A 381 -13.96 -23.90 -15.81
CA GLN A 381 -12.51 -24.05 -16.05
C GLN A 381 -11.68 -22.97 -15.35
N LEU A 382 -12.21 -21.75 -15.18
CA LEU A 382 -11.56 -20.69 -14.40
C LEU A 382 -11.65 -20.94 -12.90
N GLN A 383 -12.77 -21.47 -12.42
CA GLN A 383 -12.97 -21.86 -11.02
C GLN A 383 -12.13 -23.08 -10.63
N ALA A 384 -11.94 -24.05 -11.52
CA ALA A 384 -11.15 -25.24 -11.24
C ALA A 384 -9.69 -24.92 -10.91
N GLU A 385 -9.17 -25.61 -9.88
CA GLU A 385 -7.75 -25.61 -9.54
C GLU A 385 -6.92 -26.45 -10.54
N THR A 386 -5.66 -26.05 -10.66
CA THR A 386 -4.67 -26.57 -11.58
C THR A 386 -3.35 -26.76 -10.82
N SER A 387 -2.42 -27.54 -11.34
CA SER A 387 -1.08 -27.66 -10.74
C SER A 387 -0.01 -27.60 -11.82
N THR A 388 1.10 -26.92 -11.49
CA THR A 388 2.30 -26.79 -12.31
C THR A 388 3.16 -28.06 -12.33
N GLN A 389 3.00 -28.96 -11.35
CA GLN A 389 3.78 -30.20 -11.23
C GLN A 389 3.76 -31.01 -12.53
N GLY A 390 4.95 -31.38 -13.01
CA GLY A 390 5.12 -32.16 -14.25
C GLY A 390 4.86 -31.39 -15.55
N LYS A 391 4.60 -30.08 -15.51
CA LYS A 391 4.24 -29.26 -16.68
C LYS A 391 5.19 -28.09 -16.91
N LEU A 392 5.47 -27.33 -15.85
CA LEU A 392 6.46 -26.25 -15.84
C LEU A 392 7.04 -26.07 -14.44
N ARG A 393 8.08 -25.24 -14.33
CA ARG A 393 8.55 -24.70 -13.05
C ARG A 393 7.96 -23.32 -12.87
N ALA A 394 7.36 -23.04 -11.72
CA ALA A 394 6.87 -21.71 -11.36
C ALA A 394 7.50 -21.30 -10.02
N HIS A 395 8.00 -20.07 -9.93
CA HIS A 395 8.58 -19.54 -8.70
C HIS A 395 8.06 -18.12 -8.44
N THR A 396 7.92 -17.76 -7.17
CA THR A 396 7.68 -16.37 -6.76
C THR A 396 8.96 -15.57 -7.02
N PHE A 397 8.87 -14.49 -7.79
CA PHE A 397 10.01 -13.60 -8.01
C PHE A 397 10.27 -12.79 -6.74
N ASP A 398 11.54 -12.72 -6.33
CA ASP A 398 11.95 -12.04 -5.11
C ASP A 398 13.17 -11.14 -5.33
N ILE A 399 13.25 -10.06 -4.53
CA ILE A 399 14.43 -9.19 -4.44
C ILE A 399 14.93 -9.23 -3.00
N ASN A 400 16.18 -9.62 -2.81
CA ASN A 400 16.83 -9.84 -1.53
C ASN A 400 16.06 -10.81 -0.59
N GLY A 401 15.29 -11.75 -1.15
CA GLY A 401 14.44 -12.65 -0.38
C GLY A 401 13.18 -11.97 0.16
N TRP A 402 12.74 -10.87 -0.47
CA TRP A 402 11.40 -10.30 -0.27
C TRP A 402 10.53 -10.69 -1.47
N PRO A 403 9.40 -11.40 -1.28
CA PRO A 403 8.54 -11.84 -2.38
C PRO A 403 7.74 -10.69 -3.00
N SER A 404 7.41 -10.87 -4.28
CA SER A 404 6.48 -10.04 -5.06
C SER A 404 5.32 -10.87 -5.60
N ASP A 405 4.32 -10.21 -6.18
CA ASP A 405 3.24 -10.87 -6.95
C ASP A 405 3.65 -11.28 -8.39
N ILE A 406 4.92 -11.10 -8.77
CA ILE A 406 5.47 -11.54 -10.06
C ILE A 406 5.83 -13.04 -10.00
N ILE A 407 5.43 -13.80 -11.03
CA ILE A 407 5.72 -15.24 -11.12
C ILE A 407 6.72 -15.51 -12.24
N ARG A 408 7.85 -16.17 -11.92
CA ARG A 408 8.82 -16.66 -12.91
C ARG A 408 8.47 -18.08 -13.34
N PHE A 409 8.26 -18.27 -14.64
CA PHE A 409 8.11 -19.58 -15.27
C PHE A 409 9.39 -20.02 -15.99
N ALA A 410 9.65 -21.33 -15.96
CA ALA A 410 10.69 -21.99 -16.75
C ALA A 410 10.24 -23.40 -17.17
N ASP A 411 10.87 -23.95 -18.20
CA ASP A 411 10.60 -25.31 -18.67
C ASP A 411 10.85 -26.37 -17.57
N TYR A 412 9.93 -27.32 -17.42
CA TYR A 412 10.01 -28.40 -16.42
C TYR A 412 11.28 -29.24 -16.62
N ASP A 413 11.43 -29.73 -17.85
CA ASP A 413 12.60 -30.39 -18.41
C ASP A 413 12.60 -30.15 -19.93
N ASP A 414 13.71 -29.65 -20.48
CA ASP A 414 13.95 -29.51 -21.93
C ASP A 414 15.16 -30.36 -22.39
N GLY A 415 15.65 -31.25 -21.52
CA GLY A 415 16.83 -32.08 -21.75
C GLY A 415 18.16 -31.40 -21.42
N GLN A 416 18.19 -30.10 -21.12
CA GLN A 416 19.42 -29.39 -20.74
C GLN A 416 19.63 -29.40 -19.22
N GLY A 417 20.85 -29.76 -18.80
CA GLY A 417 21.30 -29.80 -17.41
C GLY A 417 21.98 -28.52 -16.93
N ASN A 418 21.66 -27.37 -17.52
CA ASN A 418 22.29 -26.09 -17.17
C ASN A 418 21.62 -25.51 -15.90
N TYR A 419 22.44 -25.20 -14.89
CA TYR A 419 21.98 -24.60 -13.65
C TYR A 419 22.92 -23.45 -13.24
N GLU A 420 22.35 -22.28 -12.94
CA GLU A 420 23.05 -21.17 -12.29
C GLU A 420 22.57 -21.09 -10.83
N ASN A 421 23.49 -21.16 -9.86
CA ASN A 421 23.18 -21.11 -8.42
C ASN A 421 22.00 -22.03 -8.00
N ASN A 422 22.03 -23.31 -8.42
CA ASN A 422 20.98 -24.33 -8.21
C ASN A 422 19.61 -24.05 -8.85
N ARG A 423 19.49 -23.01 -9.69
CA ARG A 423 18.28 -22.66 -10.44
C ARG A 423 18.46 -23.05 -11.90
N ARG A 424 17.41 -23.53 -12.56
CA ARG A 424 17.48 -24.03 -13.93
C ARG A 424 17.62 -22.87 -14.91
N ASP A 425 18.73 -22.85 -15.62
CA ASP A 425 19.00 -21.85 -16.66
C ASP A 425 18.38 -22.26 -18.00
N GLY A 426 18.32 -21.33 -18.95
CA GLY A 426 17.56 -21.42 -20.19
C GLY A 426 16.36 -20.47 -20.15
N ARG A 427 15.31 -20.79 -20.90
CA ARG A 427 14.14 -19.93 -21.05
C ARG A 427 13.48 -19.60 -19.70
N GLN A 428 13.40 -18.31 -19.39
CA GLN A 428 12.64 -17.75 -18.28
C GLN A 428 11.51 -16.87 -18.82
N ILE A 429 10.34 -16.88 -18.18
CA ILE A 429 9.25 -15.94 -18.49
C ILE A 429 8.75 -15.35 -17.17
N LEU A 430 8.89 -14.04 -16.99
CA LEU A 430 8.23 -13.32 -15.90
C LEU A 430 6.79 -12.99 -16.29
N TYR A 431 5.82 -13.43 -15.50
CA TYR A 431 4.46 -12.94 -15.51
C TYR A 431 4.30 -11.84 -14.48
N ILE A 432 3.97 -10.64 -14.95
CA ILE A 432 3.83 -9.42 -14.16
C ILE A 432 2.34 -9.03 -14.21
N PRO A 433 1.56 -9.28 -13.13
CA PRO A 433 0.12 -9.02 -13.13
C PRO A 433 -0.22 -7.57 -13.51
N SER A 434 -1.25 -7.39 -14.34
CA SER A 434 -1.68 -6.09 -14.88
C SER A 434 -0.65 -5.27 -15.69
N ALA A 435 0.55 -5.79 -15.98
CA ALA A 435 1.46 -5.13 -16.91
C ALA A 435 1.01 -5.29 -18.38
N THR A 436 1.49 -4.40 -19.25
CA THR A 436 1.32 -4.52 -20.70
C THR A 436 2.65 -4.24 -21.40
N PRO A 437 3.27 -5.24 -22.06
CA PRO A 437 2.98 -6.68 -21.98
C PRO A 437 3.02 -7.24 -20.55
N ALA A 438 2.27 -8.31 -20.30
CA ALA A 438 2.22 -8.99 -19.00
C ALA A 438 3.29 -10.08 -18.87
N PHE A 439 3.76 -10.64 -20.00
CA PHE A 439 4.78 -11.68 -20.04
C PHE A 439 6.08 -11.13 -20.63
N LEU A 440 7.19 -11.25 -19.90
CA LEU A 440 8.53 -10.87 -20.37
C LEU A 440 9.43 -12.11 -20.44
N ARG A 441 10.07 -12.34 -21.60
CA ARG A 441 10.76 -13.59 -21.95
C ARG A 441 12.27 -13.43 -22.06
N PHE A 442 13.05 -14.27 -21.39
CA PHE A 442 14.51 -14.22 -21.35
C PHE A 442 15.12 -15.56 -21.79
N ASP A 443 16.23 -15.54 -22.51
CA ASP A 443 16.92 -16.78 -22.96
C ASP A 443 17.73 -17.47 -21.84
N SER A 444 18.02 -16.75 -20.75
CA SER A 444 18.79 -17.23 -19.59
C SER A 444 18.44 -16.43 -18.33
N LEU A 445 18.79 -16.98 -17.16
CA LEU A 445 18.72 -16.29 -15.87
C LEU A 445 19.55 -15.01 -15.89
N LYS A 446 20.80 -15.08 -16.38
CA LYS A 446 21.63 -13.87 -16.57
C LYS A 446 20.93 -12.75 -17.38
N LYS A 447 20.20 -13.05 -18.46
CA LYS A 447 19.49 -12.00 -19.23
C LYS A 447 18.34 -11.37 -18.44
N MET A 448 17.71 -12.14 -17.56
CA MET A 448 16.70 -11.63 -16.63
C MET A 448 17.34 -10.73 -15.57
N ASP A 449 18.47 -11.14 -14.99
CA ASP A 449 19.22 -10.34 -14.01
C ASP A 449 19.68 -9.00 -14.61
N ASP A 450 20.25 -9.03 -15.83
CA ASP A 450 20.66 -7.83 -16.58
C ASP A 450 19.46 -6.89 -16.86
N TRP A 451 18.26 -7.45 -17.11
CA TRP A 451 17.03 -6.67 -17.28
C TRP A 451 16.56 -6.01 -15.98
N VAL A 452 16.58 -6.73 -14.85
CA VAL A 452 16.22 -6.18 -13.51
C VAL A 452 17.15 -5.03 -13.15
N VAL A 453 18.47 -5.18 -13.32
CA VAL A 453 19.45 -4.10 -13.12
C VAL A 453 19.17 -2.91 -14.04
N THR A 454 18.73 -3.16 -15.27
CA THR A 454 18.34 -2.11 -16.22
C THR A 454 17.07 -1.36 -15.77
N GLN A 455 16.06 -2.05 -15.21
CA GLN A 455 14.90 -1.38 -14.62
C GLN A 455 15.29 -0.57 -13.39
N ALA A 456 16.16 -1.11 -12.52
CA ALA A 456 16.57 -0.46 -11.28
C ALA A 456 17.30 0.88 -11.48
N ARG A 457 17.99 1.04 -12.62
CA ARG A 457 18.75 2.26 -12.97
C ARG A 457 17.89 3.48 -13.29
N ASP A 458 16.70 3.28 -13.83
CA ASP A 458 15.75 4.35 -14.13
C ASP A 458 14.78 4.53 -12.95
N PRO A 459 14.60 5.74 -12.38
CA PRO A 459 13.76 5.93 -11.21
C PRO A 459 12.28 5.54 -11.40
N GLN A 460 11.72 5.68 -12.61
CA GLN A 460 10.32 5.34 -12.89
C GLN A 460 10.14 3.84 -13.11
N LYS A 461 11.06 3.19 -13.85
CA LYS A 461 11.09 1.73 -14.00
C LYS A 461 11.33 1.04 -12.66
N ARG A 462 12.23 1.58 -11.81
CA ARG A 462 12.49 1.08 -10.45
C ARG A 462 11.27 1.17 -9.55
N GLU A 463 10.58 2.31 -9.52
CA GLU A 463 9.34 2.46 -8.75
C GLU A 463 8.25 1.51 -9.25
N ALA A 464 8.10 1.35 -10.57
CA ALA A 464 7.15 0.41 -11.14
C ALA A 464 7.47 -1.04 -10.75
N LEU A 465 8.74 -1.45 -10.72
CA LEU A 465 9.14 -2.79 -10.26
C LEU A 465 8.90 -2.95 -8.75
N ALA A 466 9.28 -1.95 -7.94
CA ALA A 466 9.05 -1.95 -6.49
C ALA A 466 7.55 -1.99 -6.14
N SER A 467 6.66 -1.50 -7.00
CA SER A 467 5.21 -1.53 -6.79
C SER A 467 4.58 -2.93 -6.78
N HIS A 468 5.34 -3.99 -7.15
CA HIS A 468 4.92 -5.39 -7.05
C HIS A 468 5.23 -6.03 -5.67
N PHE A 469 5.76 -5.26 -4.73
CA PHE A 469 6.11 -5.71 -3.37
C PHE A 469 5.28 -4.94 -2.33
N SER A 470 5.06 -5.51 -1.15
CA SER A 470 4.35 -4.83 -0.06
C SER A 470 5.12 -3.60 0.43
N LEU A 471 4.39 -2.58 0.89
CA LEU A 471 4.93 -1.35 1.50
C LEU A 471 5.86 -1.66 2.67
N TYR A 472 5.61 -2.76 3.40
CA TYR A 472 6.48 -3.27 4.44
C TYR A 472 7.81 -3.79 3.86
N ASN A 473 7.77 -4.69 2.86
CA ASN A 473 8.96 -5.26 2.23
C ASN A 473 9.80 -4.21 1.47
N ARG A 474 9.18 -3.14 1.01
CA ARG A 474 9.87 -2.00 0.35
C ARG A 474 10.74 -1.20 1.31
N GLN A 475 10.33 -1.06 2.57
CA GLN A 475 11.05 -0.31 3.58
C GLN A 475 12.28 -1.05 4.09
N ASP A 476 13.33 -0.29 4.44
CA ASP A 476 14.44 -0.83 5.20
C ASP A 476 13.97 -1.20 6.62
N GLY A 477 14.25 -2.43 7.05
CA GLY A 477 13.87 -2.90 8.37
C GLY A 477 14.61 -2.12 9.48
N ALA A 478 13.91 -1.83 10.57
CA ALA A 478 14.54 -1.29 11.78
C ALA A 478 15.69 -2.23 12.23
N THR A 479 16.82 -1.64 12.61
CA THR A 479 18.12 -2.30 12.58
C THR A 479 18.34 -3.36 13.66
N PHE A 480 18.56 -4.61 13.23
CA PHE A 480 19.44 -5.57 13.91
C PHE A 480 20.15 -6.54 12.93
N LEU A 481 19.52 -6.88 11.80
CA LEU A 481 20.08 -7.76 10.77
C LEU A 481 20.56 -7.06 9.48
N GLY A 482 20.40 -5.74 9.36
CA GLY A 482 20.90 -4.98 8.20
C GLY A 482 20.31 -5.40 6.84
N LYS A 483 19.13 -6.03 6.82
CA LYS A 483 18.48 -6.45 5.57
C LYS A 483 17.77 -5.25 4.93
N SER A 484 18.39 -4.68 3.90
CA SER A 484 17.76 -3.64 3.09
C SER A 484 16.42 -4.10 2.51
N GLY A 485 15.46 -3.19 2.49
CA GLY A 485 14.18 -3.35 1.81
C GLY A 485 14.36 -3.42 0.30
N VAL A 486 13.26 -3.65 -0.42
CA VAL A 486 13.29 -3.74 -1.89
C VAL A 486 13.78 -2.44 -2.53
N ASP A 487 13.37 -1.27 -2.02
CA ASP A 487 13.74 0.03 -2.62
C ASP A 487 15.26 0.27 -2.55
N SER A 488 15.86 0.01 -1.38
CA SER A 488 17.31 0.12 -1.16
C SER A 488 18.09 -1.00 -1.86
N SER A 489 17.56 -2.23 -1.92
CA SER A 489 18.18 -3.35 -2.66
C SER A 489 18.23 -3.04 -4.16
N LEU A 490 17.16 -2.51 -4.75
CA LEU A 490 17.14 -2.05 -6.13
C LEU A 490 18.07 -0.85 -6.35
N ALA A 491 18.21 0.06 -5.38
CA ALA A 491 19.18 1.16 -5.47
C ALA A 491 20.63 0.66 -5.53
N HIS A 492 21.00 -0.35 -4.75
CA HIS A 492 22.34 -0.97 -4.81
C HIS A 492 22.59 -1.79 -6.08
N LEU A 493 21.56 -2.46 -6.62
CA LEU A 493 21.64 -3.08 -7.95
C LEU A 493 21.83 -2.04 -9.06
N ALA A 494 21.21 -0.87 -8.92
CA ALA A 494 21.31 0.22 -9.90
C ALA A 494 22.72 0.83 -9.97
N SER A 495 23.35 1.09 -8.81
CA SER A 495 24.74 1.56 -8.70
C SER A 495 25.76 0.48 -9.07
N GLY A 496 25.41 -0.79 -8.89
CA GLY A 496 26.32 -1.93 -9.06
C GLY A 496 27.13 -2.25 -7.81
N ASP A 497 26.72 -1.76 -6.64
CA ASP A 497 27.40 -2.03 -5.37
C ASP A 497 27.16 -3.46 -4.87
N TRP A 498 26.06 -4.09 -5.30
CA TRP A 498 25.64 -5.44 -4.88
C TRP A 498 25.65 -6.44 -6.05
N GLU A 499 25.95 -7.71 -5.74
CA GLU A 499 25.92 -8.81 -6.72
C GLU A 499 24.50 -9.01 -7.27
N SER A 500 24.33 -8.82 -8.58
CA SER A 500 23.03 -8.99 -9.25
C SER A 500 22.69 -10.44 -9.60
N GLU A 501 23.62 -11.38 -9.44
CA GLU A 501 23.43 -12.77 -9.84
C GLU A 501 22.24 -13.43 -9.12
N VAL A 502 21.47 -14.21 -9.88
CA VAL A 502 20.38 -15.04 -9.39
C VAL A 502 20.79 -15.87 -8.17
N GLY A 503 20.00 -15.83 -7.10
CA GLY A 503 20.32 -16.46 -5.82
C GLY A 503 21.21 -15.66 -4.87
N LYS A 504 21.74 -14.50 -5.28
CA LYS A 504 22.45 -13.55 -4.40
C LYS A 504 21.52 -12.43 -3.94
N THR A 505 21.16 -11.53 -4.86
CA THR A 505 20.23 -10.42 -4.60
C THR A 505 18.93 -10.61 -5.38
N ILE A 506 18.98 -11.05 -6.64
CA ILE A 506 17.78 -11.36 -7.42
C ILE A 506 17.40 -12.82 -7.14
N GLU A 507 16.11 -13.12 -6.95
CA GLU A 507 15.60 -14.49 -6.76
C GLU A 507 16.33 -15.25 -5.63
N ARG A 508 16.69 -14.57 -4.55
CA ARG A 508 17.46 -15.11 -3.42
C ARG A 508 16.71 -16.22 -2.70
N GLY A 509 15.39 -16.07 -2.52
CA GLY A 509 14.51 -17.03 -1.87
C GLY A 509 14.14 -18.22 -2.75
N ASN A 510 13.85 -18.00 -4.04
CA ASN A 510 13.46 -19.04 -5.02
C ASN A 510 12.31 -19.93 -4.48
N VAL A 511 11.22 -19.30 -4.06
CA VAL A 511 10.03 -19.98 -3.54
C VAL A 511 9.33 -20.71 -4.68
N ASN A 512 9.25 -22.04 -4.63
CA ASN A 512 8.65 -22.88 -5.68
C ASN A 512 7.13 -22.99 -5.53
N VAL A 513 6.40 -22.65 -6.58
CA VAL A 513 4.93 -22.67 -6.65
C VAL A 513 4.47 -23.94 -7.38
N ALA A 514 4.49 -25.06 -6.67
CA ALA A 514 4.11 -26.38 -7.20
C ALA A 514 2.57 -26.61 -7.28
N GLY A 515 1.79 -25.80 -6.56
CA GLY A 515 0.33 -25.89 -6.53
C GLY A 515 -0.34 -25.14 -7.68
N ASP A 516 -1.54 -24.62 -7.41
CA ASP A 516 -2.24 -23.70 -8.29
C ASP A 516 -1.67 -22.29 -8.15
N ILE A 517 -1.13 -21.73 -9.24
CA ILE A 517 -0.51 -20.40 -9.19
C ILE A 517 -1.51 -19.28 -8.86
N PHE A 518 -2.81 -19.49 -9.12
CA PHE A 518 -3.83 -18.49 -8.87
C PHE A 518 -4.26 -18.52 -7.40
N SER A 519 -4.25 -19.70 -6.76
CA SER A 519 -4.39 -19.84 -5.29
C SER A 519 -3.19 -19.21 -4.56
N HIS A 520 -1.99 -19.28 -5.14
CA HIS A 520 -0.79 -18.58 -4.67
C HIS A 520 -0.93 -17.06 -4.81
N LEU A 521 -1.19 -16.54 -6.01
CA LEU A 521 -1.43 -15.11 -6.26
C LEU A 521 -2.56 -14.51 -5.39
N LYS A 522 -3.63 -15.28 -5.13
CA LYS A 522 -4.70 -14.90 -4.19
C LYS A 522 -4.18 -14.75 -2.76
N SER A 523 -3.29 -15.62 -2.33
CA SER A 523 -2.73 -15.61 -0.98
C SER A 523 -1.76 -14.44 -0.82
N ASP A 524 -0.88 -14.23 -1.80
CA ASP A 524 0.02 -13.07 -1.87
C ASP A 524 -0.77 -11.75 -1.85
N ALA A 525 -1.83 -11.63 -2.67
CA ALA A 525 -2.71 -10.46 -2.70
C ALA A 525 -3.42 -10.22 -1.35
N LYS A 526 -3.78 -11.29 -0.64
CA LYS A 526 -4.40 -11.20 0.70
C LYS A 526 -3.40 -10.71 1.74
N GLU A 527 -2.24 -11.35 1.84
CA GLU A 527 -1.19 -10.98 2.77
C GLU A 527 -0.69 -9.56 2.51
N ARG A 528 -0.51 -9.19 1.24
CA ARG A 528 -0.17 -7.84 0.82
C ARG A 528 -1.24 -6.82 1.20
N MET A 529 -2.51 -7.04 0.90
CA MET A 529 -3.56 -6.07 1.24
C MET A 529 -3.70 -5.86 2.76
N VAL A 530 -3.43 -6.89 3.57
CA VAL A 530 -3.35 -6.76 5.04
C VAL A 530 -2.10 -5.98 5.46
N SER A 531 -0.92 -6.34 4.96
CA SER A 531 0.37 -5.71 5.31
C SER A 531 0.47 -4.25 4.88
N ASP A 532 -0.03 -3.93 3.69
CA ASP A 532 -0.06 -2.58 3.14
C ASP A 532 -1.09 -1.72 3.92
N ALA A 533 -2.20 -2.30 4.38
CA ALA A 533 -3.17 -1.59 5.22
C ALA A 533 -2.61 -1.28 6.61
N ASP A 534 -1.93 -2.24 7.24
CA ASP A 534 -1.24 -2.08 8.52
C ASP A 534 -0.16 -0.99 8.42
N THR A 535 0.60 -0.99 7.32
CA THR A 535 1.66 0.00 7.06
C THR A 535 1.12 1.40 6.78
N ALA A 536 -0.02 1.51 6.09
CA ALA A 536 -0.54 2.80 5.61
C ALA A 536 -1.60 3.44 6.54
N ILE A 537 -2.27 2.66 7.39
CA ILE A 537 -3.37 3.12 8.26
C ILE A 537 -2.94 2.97 9.72
N LYS A 538 -2.36 4.03 10.27
CA LYS A 538 -1.76 4.02 11.61
C LYS A 538 -2.81 3.88 12.72
N SER A 539 -2.57 2.95 13.63
CA SER A 539 -3.30 2.85 14.90
C SER A 539 -3.16 4.14 15.71
N ASN A 540 -4.02 4.32 16.72
CA ASN A 540 -3.88 5.45 17.65
C ASN A 540 -2.54 5.42 18.42
N SER A 541 -1.93 4.25 18.58
CA SER A 541 -0.69 3.98 19.30
C SER A 541 0.60 4.21 18.49
N GLU A 542 0.54 4.23 17.15
CA GLU A 542 1.74 4.32 16.30
C GLU A 542 2.09 5.75 15.85
N VAL A 543 1.26 6.74 16.19
CA VAL A 543 1.46 8.14 15.79
C VAL A 543 2.45 8.86 16.72
N THR A 544 3.71 8.42 16.66
CA THR A 544 4.82 9.07 17.38
C THR A 544 5.43 10.25 16.61
N ARG A 545 6.10 11.18 17.33
CA ARG A 545 6.51 12.51 16.84
C ARG A 545 7.28 12.60 15.52
N ASP A 546 8.05 11.59 15.12
CA ASP A 546 8.97 11.69 13.97
C ASP A 546 8.41 11.14 12.65
N THR A 547 7.27 10.44 12.66
CA THR A 547 6.79 9.67 11.49
C THR A 547 5.85 10.45 10.56
N TRP A 548 5.92 11.80 10.53
CA TRP A 548 4.95 12.66 9.83
C TRP A 548 5.57 13.76 8.96
N LEU A 549 6.55 13.43 8.10
CA LEU A 549 7.17 14.46 7.23
C LEU A 549 7.37 14.14 5.73
N ASN A 550 6.92 12.99 5.19
CA ASN A 550 7.21 12.66 3.78
C ASN A 550 6.12 11.99 2.92
N ASP A 551 4.86 11.82 3.36
CA ASP A 551 3.80 11.31 2.45
C ASP A 551 2.49 12.13 2.51
N ILE A 552 2.45 13.19 1.69
CA ILE A 552 1.27 14.06 1.51
C ILE A 552 0.44 13.61 0.28
N SER A 553 0.31 12.29 0.06
CA SER A 553 -0.51 11.71 -1.03
C SER A 553 -1.71 10.86 -0.57
N ALA A 554 -1.91 10.76 0.75
CA ALA A 554 -2.65 9.69 1.41
C ALA A 554 -4.05 9.34 0.84
N GLY A 555 -4.95 10.31 0.66
CA GLY A 555 -6.37 10.01 0.39
C GLY A 555 -6.65 9.23 -0.90
N ALA A 556 -5.88 9.48 -1.97
CA ALA A 556 -5.96 8.74 -3.24
C ALA A 556 -4.86 7.67 -3.35
N GLY A 557 -3.67 7.94 -2.79
CA GLY A 557 -2.54 7.02 -2.81
C GLY A 557 -2.81 5.73 -2.04
N LEU A 558 -3.56 5.74 -0.93
CA LEU A 558 -3.88 4.51 -0.20
C LEU A 558 -4.73 3.54 -1.02
N LEU A 559 -5.76 4.01 -1.75
CA LEU A 559 -6.59 3.13 -2.58
C LEU A 559 -5.77 2.46 -3.70
N ALA A 560 -4.80 3.18 -4.26
CA ALA A 560 -3.86 2.66 -5.24
C ALA A 560 -2.89 1.62 -4.64
N LYS A 561 -2.38 1.89 -3.44
CA LYS A 561 -1.43 1.02 -2.71
C LYS A 561 -2.10 -0.25 -2.15
N LEU A 562 -3.42 -0.25 -1.93
CA LEU A 562 -4.18 -1.34 -1.31
C LEU A 562 -5.02 -2.18 -2.28
N ALA A 563 -5.23 -1.72 -3.51
CA ALA A 563 -5.93 -2.51 -4.52
C ALA A 563 -5.04 -3.70 -4.96
N PRO A 564 -5.56 -4.94 -4.98
CA PRO A 564 -4.83 -6.06 -5.56
C PRO A 564 -4.48 -5.81 -7.04
N LEU A 565 -3.21 -6.00 -7.40
CA LEU A 565 -2.79 -5.99 -8.81
C LEU A 565 -3.42 -7.18 -9.56
N GLY A 566 -3.72 -7.03 -10.85
CA GLY A 566 -4.35 -8.07 -11.68
C GLY A 566 -5.85 -7.85 -12.01
N TRP A 567 -6.40 -6.65 -11.81
CA TRP A 567 -7.86 -6.47 -11.77
C TRP A 567 -8.50 -5.78 -13.02
N PRO A 568 -9.50 -6.41 -13.70
CA PRO A 568 -10.06 -5.88 -14.96
C PRO A 568 -10.89 -4.57 -14.90
N LEU A 569 -11.52 -4.25 -13.76
CA LEU A 569 -12.34 -3.04 -13.54
C LEU A 569 -11.67 -1.94 -12.68
N ALA A 570 -10.44 -2.13 -12.21
CA ALA A 570 -9.73 -1.23 -11.30
C ALA A 570 -8.87 -0.29 -12.14
N VAL A 571 -9.53 0.59 -12.87
CA VAL A 571 -8.88 1.46 -13.84
C VAL A 571 -7.90 2.42 -13.14
N ALA A 572 -6.63 2.11 -13.38
CA ALA A 572 -5.46 2.98 -13.33
C ALA A 572 -5.13 3.66 -12.00
N ALA A 573 -4.14 3.09 -11.31
CA ALA A 573 -3.24 3.85 -10.44
C ALA A 573 -1.76 3.43 -10.54
N VAL A 574 -1.45 2.24 -11.06
CA VAL A 574 -0.07 1.88 -11.43
C VAL A 574 0.22 2.44 -12.82
N GLY A 575 1.13 3.43 -12.89
CA GLY A 575 1.68 3.88 -14.16
C GLY A 575 2.54 2.78 -14.78
N THR A 576 2.25 2.37 -16.01
CA THR A 576 2.99 1.32 -16.72
C THR A 576 4.40 1.79 -17.10
N GLY A 577 5.32 1.78 -16.13
CA GLY A 577 6.70 2.25 -16.27
C GLY A 577 7.72 1.18 -16.68
N LEU A 578 7.37 -0.10 -16.63
CA LEU A 578 8.29 -1.23 -16.86
C LEU A 578 8.73 -1.45 -18.32
N THR A 579 8.26 -0.64 -19.27
CA THR A 579 8.67 -0.70 -20.68
C THR A 579 8.93 0.68 -21.26
N GLU A 580 9.80 0.76 -22.27
CA GLU A 580 10.21 2.04 -22.88
C GLU A 580 9.13 2.68 -23.76
N THR A 581 8.01 1.99 -23.98
CA THR A 581 6.94 2.37 -24.89
C THR A 581 5.79 3.10 -24.18
N ALA A 582 6.11 3.99 -23.25
CA ALA A 582 5.16 4.69 -22.37
C ALA A 582 4.11 5.60 -23.07
N LEU A 583 4.13 5.70 -24.40
CA LEU A 583 3.23 6.52 -25.22
C LEU A 583 1.92 5.81 -25.64
N GLY A 584 1.72 4.53 -25.29
CA GLY A 584 0.51 3.77 -25.64
C GLY A 584 -0.60 3.74 -24.59
N ALA A 585 -0.25 3.69 -23.30
CA ALA A 585 -1.18 3.33 -22.21
C ALA A 585 -1.96 4.50 -21.59
N GLN A 586 -1.67 5.75 -21.95
CA GLN A 586 -2.24 6.92 -21.27
C GLN A 586 -3.76 7.13 -21.49
N LYS A 587 -4.37 6.49 -22.49
CA LYS A 587 -5.76 6.74 -22.89
C LYS A 587 -6.85 6.31 -21.90
N THR A 588 -6.55 5.48 -20.90
CA THR A 588 -7.52 5.14 -19.84
C THR A 588 -7.52 6.16 -18.69
N VAL A 589 -6.43 6.93 -18.54
CA VAL A 589 -6.28 7.99 -17.52
C VAL A 589 -6.63 9.36 -18.08
N SER A 590 -6.29 9.60 -19.36
CA SER A 590 -6.51 10.88 -20.05
C SER A 590 -7.93 11.08 -20.59
N GLY A 591 -8.92 10.32 -20.13
CA GLY A 591 -10.32 10.61 -20.46
C GLY A 591 -10.75 11.89 -19.77
N ASP A 592 -11.15 12.91 -20.54
CA ASP A 592 -11.50 14.24 -20.01
C ASP A 592 -12.71 14.18 -19.06
N THR A 593 -13.59 13.19 -19.24
CA THR A 593 -14.77 12.96 -18.39
C THR A 593 -14.78 11.60 -17.69
N GLN A 594 -15.51 11.52 -16.57
CA GLN A 594 -15.76 10.27 -15.85
C GLN A 594 -16.55 9.24 -16.70
N ALA A 595 -17.39 9.72 -17.62
CA ALA A 595 -18.18 8.86 -18.50
C ALA A 595 -17.29 8.13 -19.52
N GLU A 596 -16.33 8.84 -20.13
CA GLU A 596 -15.36 8.25 -21.08
C GLU A 596 -14.45 7.22 -20.41
N ARG A 597 -13.98 7.50 -19.18
CA ARG A 597 -13.19 6.52 -18.41
C ARG A 597 -13.98 5.25 -18.12
N LYS A 598 -15.28 5.37 -17.81
CA LYS A 598 -16.17 4.23 -17.55
C LYS A 598 -16.46 3.43 -18.83
N ASP A 599 -16.71 4.09 -19.95
CA ASP A 599 -16.91 3.45 -21.26
C ASP A 599 -15.64 2.72 -21.73
N GLY A 600 -14.47 3.34 -21.60
CA GLY A 600 -13.18 2.72 -21.90
C GLY A 600 -12.91 1.48 -21.04
N ALA A 601 -13.17 1.55 -19.74
CA ALA A 601 -13.05 0.40 -18.82
C ALA A 601 -13.90 -0.79 -19.29
N LEU A 602 -15.17 -0.53 -19.62
CA LEU A 602 -16.12 -1.55 -20.05
C LEU A 602 -15.76 -2.17 -21.40
N LYS A 603 -15.21 -1.39 -22.34
CA LYS A 603 -14.72 -1.90 -23.62
C LYS A 603 -13.50 -2.81 -23.46
N THR A 604 -12.56 -2.46 -22.59
CA THR A 604 -11.44 -3.36 -22.23
C THR A 604 -11.95 -4.64 -21.60
N PHE A 605 -12.92 -4.53 -20.68
CA PHE A 605 -13.54 -5.69 -20.03
C PHE A 605 -14.30 -6.59 -21.02
N ASP A 606 -15.05 -6.03 -21.97
CA ASP A 606 -15.67 -6.81 -23.05
C ASP A 606 -14.63 -7.48 -23.95
N GLY A 607 -13.51 -6.81 -24.24
CA GLY A 607 -12.37 -7.41 -24.94
C GLY A 607 -11.85 -8.65 -24.22
N THR A 608 -11.77 -8.60 -22.88
CA THR A 608 -11.47 -9.74 -22.01
C THR A 608 -12.55 -10.83 -22.09
N LEU A 609 -13.84 -10.48 -21.96
CA LEU A 609 -14.96 -11.42 -22.08
C LEU A 609 -14.98 -12.13 -23.44
N ASN A 610 -14.68 -11.42 -24.53
CA ASN A 610 -14.63 -11.98 -25.87
C ASN A 610 -13.38 -12.87 -26.06
N THR A 611 -12.22 -12.49 -25.49
CA THR A 611 -10.99 -13.30 -25.56
C THR A 611 -11.10 -14.61 -24.77
N LEU A 612 -11.87 -14.62 -23.68
CA LEU A 612 -12.10 -15.80 -22.85
C LEU A 612 -13.25 -16.66 -23.40
N PHE A 613 -14.43 -16.08 -23.59
CA PHE A 613 -15.68 -16.85 -23.75
C PHE A 613 -16.18 -16.97 -25.20
N SER A 614 -15.55 -16.31 -26.18
CA SER A 614 -15.99 -16.40 -27.59
C SER A 614 -15.21 -17.37 -28.45
N VAL A 615 -15.91 -18.00 -29.40
CA VAL A 615 -15.28 -18.75 -30.49
C VAL A 615 -14.77 -17.76 -31.55
N THR A 616 -13.49 -17.42 -31.55
CA THR A 616 -12.90 -16.51 -32.56
C THR A 616 -12.31 -17.28 -33.74
N ALA A 617 -13.12 -17.60 -34.75
CA ALA A 617 -12.60 -18.01 -36.05
C ALA A 617 -11.63 -16.94 -36.60
N SER A 618 -10.57 -17.37 -37.28
CA SER A 618 -9.46 -16.54 -37.80
C SER A 618 -9.94 -15.38 -38.69
N PRO A 619 -9.11 -14.34 -38.92
CA PRO A 619 -9.50 -12.95 -38.74
C PRO A 619 -10.44 -12.39 -39.82
N GLY A 620 -11.76 -12.52 -39.58
CA GLY A 620 -12.72 -11.46 -39.89
C GLY A 620 -12.94 -10.64 -38.61
N LYS A 621 -12.82 -9.30 -38.66
CA LYS A 621 -13.04 -8.43 -37.50
C LYS A 621 -14.36 -8.80 -36.80
N ALA A 622 -14.28 -9.31 -35.58
CA ALA A 622 -15.42 -9.32 -34.67
C ALA A 622 -15.69 -7.86 -34.30
N LYS A 623 -16.55 -7.20 -35.08
CA LYS A 623 -17.05 -5.86 -34.75
C LYS A 623 -17.71 -5.91 -33.38
N ASP A 624 -17.47 -4.91 -32.55
CA ASP A 624 -18.23 -4.75 -31.32
C ASP A 624 -19.71 -4.58 -31.73
N PRO A 625 -20.68 -5.37 -31.19
CA PRO A 625 -22.11 -5.16 -31.47
C PRO A 625 -22.62 -3.78 -31.02
N PHE A 626 -21.80 -3.03 -30.28
CA PHE A 626 -22.02 -1.64 -29.88
C PHE A 626 -21.08 -0.65 -30.59
N GLU A 627 -20.28 -1.07 -31.57
CA GLU A 627 -19.52 -0.18 -32.47
C GLU A 627 -20.51 0.65 -33.29
N VAL A 628 -20.40 1.98 -33.23
CA VAL A 628 -21.24 2.87 -34.04
C VAL A 628 -20.86 2.68 -35.52
N PRO A 629 -21.80 2.35 -36.43
CA PRO A 629 -21.47 2.19 -37.84
C PRO A 629 -20.92 3.51 -38.43
N GLU A 630 -19.77 3.43 -39.10
CA GLU A 630 -19.15 4.59 -39.77
C GLU A 630 -20.06 5.20 -40.86
N ASP A 631 -20.99 4.42 -41.42
CA ASP A 631 -21.84 4.79 -42.56
C ASP A 631 -22.97 5.79 -42.27
N ASP A 632 -23.30 6.08 -40.99
CA ASP A 632 -24.39 7.01 -40.62
C ASP A 632 -23.87 8.39 -40.15
N LEU A 633 -22.57 8.68 -40.33
CA LEU A 633 -22.03 10.04 -40.23
C LEU A 633 -22.28 10.82 -41.53
N LEU A 634 -23.26 11.73 -41.51
CA LEU A 634 -23.35 12.81 -42.50
C LEU A 634 -21.98 13.49 -42.65
N PRO A 635 -21.55 13.84 -43.88
CA PRO A 635 -20.26 14.47 -44.09
C PRO A 635 -20.17 15.74 -43.25
N ARG A 636 -19.25 15.77 -42.30
CA ARG A 636 -18.80 17.02 -41.69
C ARG A 636 -18.14 17.82 -42.80
N ASP A 637 -18.58 19.06 -43.00
CA ASP A 637 -17.98 19.97 -43.98
C ASP A 637 -16.45 19.96 -43.85
N GLU A 638 -15.78 19.72 -44.98
CA GLU A 638 -14.32 19.73 -45.06
C GLU A 638 -13.79 21.13 -44.74
N THR A 639 -13.34 21.36 -43.50
CA THR A 639 -12.43 22.47 -43.22
C THR A 639 -11.19 22.30 -44.12
N PRO A 640 -10.87 23.26 -45.04
CA PRO A 640 -9.97 22.97 -46.14
C PRO A 640 -8.53 22.66 -45.73
N ALA A 641 -7.94 21.62 -46.31
CA ALA A 641 -6.52 21.33 -46.20
C ALA A 641 -5.69 22.18 -47.18
N LEU A 642 -4.76 22.98 -46.67
CA LEU A 642 -3.71 23.71 -47.40
C LEU A 642 -2.49 23.93 -46.46
N PRO A 643 -1.25 24.02 -46.96
CA PRO A 643 -0.49 22.87 -47.46
C PRO A 643 0.92 22.76 -46.83
N GLU A 644 1.63 21.64 -47.05
CA GLU A 644 3.08 21.57 -46.77
C GLU A 644 3.89 22.44 -47.74
N ALA A 645 4.75 23.35 -47.24
CA ALA A 645 6.06 23.65 -47.82
C ALA A 645 6.90 24.68 -47.01
N ASN A 646 8.17 24.32 -46.78
CA ASN A 646 9.37 25.17 -46.69
C ASN A 646 9.54 26.23 -45.58
N GLN A 647 10.70 26.14 -44.91
CA GLN A 647 11.33 27.23 -44.17
C GLN A 647 11.79 28.34 -45.14
N PRO A 648 11.64 29.63 -44.77
CA PRO A 648 12.68 30.60 -45.10
C PRO A 648 13.00 31.66 -44.02
N THR A 649 14.23 32.15 -44.16
CA THR A 649 15.00 33.23 -43.52
C THR A 649 14.29 34.55 -43.09
N PRO A 650 14.87 35.30 -42.11
CA PRO A 650 14.31 36.53 -41.55
C PRO A 650 14.76 37.86 -42.19
N GLY A 651 13.85 38.86 -42.18
CA GLY A 651 14.11 40.31 -42.39
C GLY A 651 13.54 40.90 -43.70
N PRO A 652 13.37 42.23 -43.84
CA PRO A 652 13.73 43.32 -42.91
C PRO A 652 12.53 44.14 -42.36
N SER A 653 12.74 44.82 -41.23
CA SER A 653 11.78 45.76 -40.58
C SER A 653 11.92 47.21 -41.08
N ARG A 654 10.98 48.10 -40.69
CA ARG A 654 11.21 49.43 -40.02
C ARG A 654 9.97 50.36 -40.11
N PRO A 655 9.89 51.47 -39.33
CA PRO A 655 10.38 51.68 -37.96
C PRO A 655 9.41 52.47 -37.04
N ASN A 656 9.53 52.32 -35.72
CA ASN A 656 9.66 53.46 -34.78
C ASN A 656 10.13 52.97 -33.38
N PRO A 657 10.77 53.82 -32.54
CA PRO A 657 12.22 53.65 -32.35
C PRO A 657 12.64 52.96 -31.04
N LEU A 658 13.78 52.27 -31.12
CA LEU A 658 14.54 51.76 -29.97
C LEU A 658 15.38 52.87 -29.29
N PRO A 659 15.56 52.79 -27.97
CA PRO A 659 16.84 53.04 -27.31
C PRO A 659 17.72 51.78 -27.40
N ASN A 660 18.99 51.94 -27.78
CA ASN A 660 19.92 50.84 -28.01
C ASN A 660 20.28 50.07 -26.73
N GLY A 661 20.41 48.75 -26.83
CA GLY A 661 20.94 47.91 -25.75
C GLY A 661 20.84 46.42 -26.07
N THR A 662 21.94 45.85 -26.55
CA THR A 662 22.29 44.43 -26.68
C THR A 662 21.45 43.43 -25.86
N PRO A 663 21.02 42.27 -26.41
CA PRO A 663 20.59 41.13 -25.62
C PRO A 663 21.81 40.46 -24.95
N GLY A 664 22.47 41.22 -24.07
CA GLY A 664 23.30 40.63 -23.05
C GLY A 664 22.40 39.84 -22.12
N ILE A 665 22.84 38.63 -21.79
CA ILE A 665 22.60 37.90 -20.54
C ILE A 665 21.67 38.70 -19.62
N THR A 666 20.37 38.36 -19.58
CA THR A 666 19.52 38.85 -18.49
C THR A 666 20.22 38.38 -17.21
N PRO A 667 20.73 39.28 -16.36
CA PRO A 667 21.50 38.84 -15.21
C PRO A 667 20.60 37.93 -14.36
N PRO A 668 21.15 36.95 -13.61
CA PRO A 668 20.38 36.35 -12.54
C PRO A 668 19.81 37.51 -11.71
N ARG A 669 18.48 37.49 -11.47
CA ARG A 669 17.78 38.45 -10.62
C ARG A 669 18.70 38.73 -9.43
N PRO A 670 19.22 39.95 -9.24
CA PRO A 670 20.23 40.19 -8.22
C PRO A 670 19.62 39.73 -6.89
N PRO A 671 20.31 38.86 -6.12
CA PRO A 671 19.78 38.39 -4.86
C PRO A 671 19.43 39.62 -4.02
N ALA A 672 18.26 39.61 -3.39
CA ALA A 672 17.82 40.73 -2.56
C ALA A 672 18.97 41.08 -1.58
N PRO A 673 19.41 42.35 -1.49
CA PRO A 673 20.64 42.70 -0.79
C PRO A 673 20.70 42.06 0.58
N SER A 674 21.82 41.40 0.88
CA SER A 674 22.01 40.85 2.22
C SER A 674 21.96 42.00 3.22
N LEU A 675 21.11 41.88 4.25
CA LEU A 675 21.18 42.78 5.41
C LEU A 675 22.38 42.43 6.32
N ILE A 676 23.15 41.40 5.95
CA ILE A 676 24.37 40.93 6.60
C ILE A 676 25.53 41.27 5.69
N LYS A 677 26.37 42.24 6.10
CA LYS A 677 27.56 42.64 5.35
C LYS A 677 28.60 41.51 5.37
N MET A 678 28.63 40.69 4.33
CA MET A 678 29.52 39.53 4.29
C MET A 678 31.01 39.91 4.37
N SER A 679 31.41 41.10 3.93
CA SER A 679 32.77 41.61 4.11
C SER A 679 33.25 41.71 5.57
N GLU A 680 32.35 41.77 6.57
CA GLU A 680 32.68 41.72 8.00
C GLU A 680 32.90 40.28 8.53
N HIS A 681 32.70 39.25 7.68
CA HIS A 681 32.86 37.82 8.01
C HIS A 681 33.86 37.10 7.08
N ALA A 682 34.43 37.82 6.10
CA ALA A 682 35.49 37.31 5.24
C ALA A 682 36.77 37.07 6.04
N LEU A 683 37.51 36.01 5.72
CA LEU A 683 38.79 35.70 6.36
C LEU A 683 39.87 36.66 5.87
N THR A 684 40.48 37.43 6.77
CA THR A 684 41.46 38.48 6.46
C THR A 684 42.72 37.96 5.75
N ASN A 685 43.02 36.67 5.91
CA ASN A 685 44.12 35.93 5.26
C ASN A 685 43.60 34.74 4.42
N GLY A 686 42.32 34.73 4.05
CA GLY A 686 41.66 33.58 3.45
C GLY A 686 42.25 33.10 2.13
N GLU A 687 42.78 34.03 1.32
CA GLU A 687 43.46 33.71 0.06
C GLU A 687 44.77 32.92 0.28
N ASP A 688 45.56 33.29 1.29
CA ASP A 688 46.79 32.56 1.63
C ASP A 688 46.50 31.19 2.24
N LEU A 689 45.36 31.01 2.92
CA LEU A 689 44.92 29.71 3.45
C LEU A 689 44.60 28.69 2.34
N ILE A 690 44.03 29.13 1.21
CA ILE A 690 43.63 28.23 0.10
C ILE A 690 44.64 28.15 -1.05
N LYS A 691 45.69 28.97 -1.02
CA LYS A 691 46.66 29.20 -2.13
C LYS A 691 47.28 27.95 -2.75
N ASN A 692 47.49 26.90 -1.95
CA ASN A 692 48.11 25.63 -2.37
C ASN A 692 47.13 24.45 -2.26
N VAL A 693 45.82 24.71 -2.21
CA VAL A 693 44.78 23.70 -1.96
C VAL A 693 43.82 23.66 -3.15
N THR A 694 43.73 22.52 -3.81
CA THR A 694 42.74 22.29 -4.87
C THR A 694 41.36 22.08 -4.24
N PRO A 695 40.30 22.79 -4.68
CA PRO A 695 38.95 22.58 -4.18
C PRO A 695 38.38 21.25 -4.70
N ASP A 696 37.37 20.72 -4.01
CA ASP A 696 36.61 19.57 -4.49
C ASP A 696 35.65 19.90 -5.65
N ALA A 697 34.93 18.88 -6.15
CA ALA A 697 33.99 19.02 -7.26
C ALA A 697 32.81 19.98 -6.99
N LEU A 698 32.59 20.40 -5.74
CA LEU A 698 31.59 21.41 -5.37
C LEU A 698 32.22 22.78 -5.06
N GLY A 699 33.54 22.94 -5.15
CA GLY A 699 34.23 24.21 -4.87
C GLY A 699 34.67 24.40 -3.41
N VAL A 700 34.69 23.35 -2.59
CA VAL A 700 35.12 23.44 -1.18
C VAL A 700 36.61 23.17 -1.04
N TYR A 701 37.32 24.13 -0.46
CA TYR A 701 38.73 24.04 -0.10
C TYR A 701 38.85 23.44 1.31
N ARG A 702 39.59 22.35 1.47
CA ARG A 702 39.83 21.73 2.80
C ARG A 702 41.29 21.92 3.19
N THR A 703 41.52 22.49 4.37
CA THR A 703 42.87 22.67 4.92
C THR A 703 42.89 22.14 6.35
N GLN A 704 44.06 21.74 6.84
CA GLN A 704 44.25 21.51 8.27
C GLN A 704 44.93 22.74 8.89
N ASP A 705 44.47 23.16 10.06
CA ASP A 705 45.19 24.15 10.84
C ASP A 705 46.39 23.53 11.57
N THR A 706 47.15 24.37 12.29
CA THR A 706 48.34 23.96 13.04
C THR A 706 48.06 22.98 14.20
N THR A 707 46.80 22.64 14.46
CA THR A 707 46.37 21.64 15.45
C THR A 707 45.84 20.35 14.82
N GLY A 708 45.82 20.26 13.49
CA GLY A 708 45.36 19.09 12.74
C GLY A 708 43.85 19.05 12.48
N VAL A 709 43.10 20.06 12.93
CA VAL A 709 41.65 20.15 12.71
C VAL A 709 41.37 20.53 11.26
N TYR A 710 40.52 19.76 10.60
CA TYR A 710 40.06 20.06 9.23
C TYR A 710 39.12 21.26 9.23
N ARG A 711 39.53 22.33 8.56
CA ARG A 711 38.74 23.51 8.29
C ARG A 711 38.33 23.54 6.82
N GLN A 712 37.12 24.02 6.56
CA GLN A 712 36.46 23.92 5.26
C GLN A 712 36.08 25.33 4.81
N PHE A 713 36.51 25.71 3.61
CA PHE A 713 36.36 27.05 3.09
C PHE A 713 35.72 27.07 1.71
N VAL A 714 34.99 28.14 1.41
CA VAL A 714 34.38 28.38 0.10
C VAL A 714 34.68 29.80 -0.35
N ARG A 715 34.78 30.01 -1.66
CA ARG A 715 34.64 31.36 -2.24
C ARG A 715 33.17 31.73 -2.30
N TYR A 716 32.86 32.95 -1.90
CA TYR A 716 31.57 33.59 -2.09
C TYR A 716 31.80 35.02 -2.58
N THR A 717 31.12 35.40 -3.66
CA THR A 717 31.08 36.77 -4.16
C THR A 717 29.87 37.48 -3.59
N ASP A 718 30.11 38.55 -2.82
CA ASP A 718 29.04 39.30 -2.16
C ASP A 718 28.23 40.20 -3.12
N GLU A 719 27.14 40.78 -2.62
CA GLU A 719 26.28 41.70 -3.37
C GLU A 719 26.97 42.98 -3.86
N THR A 720 28.21 43.27 -3.42
CA THR A 720 29.04 44.36 -3.94
C THR A 720 29.92 43.93 -5.12
N GLY A 721 29.89 42.64 -5.48
CA GLY A 721 30.72 42.05 -6.54
C GLY A 721 32.12 41.67 -6.08
N LYS A 722 32.36 41.59 -4.77
CA LYS A 722 33.67 41.29 -4.20
C LYS A 722 33.75 39.82 -3.76
N SER A 723 34.56 39.02 -4.46
CA SER A 723 34.88 37.64 -4.05
C SER A 723 35.82 37.65 -2.85
N ALA A 724 35.52 36.82 -1.85
CA ALA A 724 36.39 36.54 -0.72
C ALA A 724 36.22 35.09 -0.24
N VAL A 725 37.12 34.65 0.63
CA VAL A 725 37.13 33.29 1.19
C VAL A 725 36.47 33.30 2.57
N PHE A 726 35.55 32.34 2.77
CA PHE A 726 34.71 32.21 3.95
C PHE A 726 34.80 30.79 4.50
N GLU A 727 34.65 30.65 5.82
CA GLU A 727 34.62 29.35 6.48
C GLU A 727 33.20 28.79 6.57
N LEU A 728 33.06 27.49 6.32
CA LEU A 728 31.84 26.74 6.53
C LEU A 728 31.75 26.22 7.98
N LYS A 729 30.51 26.04 8.46
CA LYS A 729 30.24 25.36 9.72
C LYS A 729 30.77 23.92 9.68
N GLY A 730 31.50 23.50 10.71
CA GLY A 730 32.26 22.24 10.74
C GLY A 730 31.45 20.94 10.75
N ASP A 731 30.12 21.01 10.69
CA ASP A 731 29.22 19.87 10.50
C ASP A 731 28.90 19.58 9.01
N TYR A 732 29.43 20.38 8.08
CA TYR A 732 29.30 20.15 6.64
C TYR A 732 30.04 18.88 6.18
N LYS A 733 29.29 17.94 5.57
CA LYS A 733 29.83 16.68 5.04
C LYS A 733 30.23 16.83 3.58
N THR A 734 31.23 16.06 3.16
CA THR A 734 31.70 16.06 1.77
C THR A 734 30.60 15.56 0.83
N GLY A 735 30.14 16.44 -0.06
CA GLY A 735 29.07 16.16 -1.03
C GLY A 735 27.73 16.83 -0.71
N ASP A 736 27.58 17.44 0.46
CA ASP A 736 26.34 18.14 0.84
C ASP A 736 26.05 19.31 -0.11
N ARG A 737 24.82 19.37 -0.63
CA ARG A 737 24.41 20.42 -1.59
C ARG A 737 24.05 21.76 -0.94
N PHE A 738 24.16 21.85 0.38
CA PHE A 738 23.87 23.05 1.18
C PHE A 738 24.79 23.13 2.39
N ALA A 739 25.29 24.32 2.70
CA ALA A 739 26.15 24.58 3.86
C ALA A 739 25.76 25.91 4.53
N SER A 740 26.43 26.27 5.63
CA SER A 740 26.33 27.60 6.22
C SER A 740 27.70 28.22 6.40
N ILE A 741 27.89 29.45 5.92
CA ILE A 741 29.05 30.28 6.27
C ILE A 741 28.92 30.68 7.73
N ILE A 742 30.04 30.70 8.47
CA ILE A 742 30.11 31.13 9.87
C ILE A 742 30.80 32.49 10.03
N ASN A 743 30.53 33.16 11.16
CA ASN A 743 31.37 34.24 11.66
C ASN A 743 32.63 33.66 12.31
N PRO A 744 33.85 33.97 11.84
CA PRO A 744 35.08 33.29 12.26
C PRO A 744 35.49 33.57 13.72
N THR A 745 34.95 34.60 14.36
CA THR A 745 35.23 34.95 15.77
C THR A 745 34.28 34.24 16.75
N THR A 746 33.10 33.81 16.29
CA THR A 746 32.02 33.29 17.15
C THR A 746 31.53 31.89 16.80
N GLY A 747 31.96 31.32 15.67
CA GLY A 747 31.54 29.99 15.19
C GLY A 747 30.07 29.90 14.75
N ARG A 748 29.29 30.98 14.85
CA ARG A 748 27.86 30.99 14.54
C ARG A 748 27.61 31.14 13.04
N ALA A 749 26.66 30.37 12.51
CA ALA A 749 26.19 30.49 11.15
C ALA A 749 25.61 31.88 10.88
N VAL A 750 26.04 32.50 9.77
CA VAL A 750 25.58 33.83 9.33
C VAL A 750 24.76 33.77 8.04
N MET A 751 25.02 32.82 7.14
CA MET A 751 24.28 32.70 5.88
C MET A 751 24.32 31.28 5.33
N ARG A 752 23.16 30.78 4.85
CA ARG A 752 23.07 29.50 4.14
C ARG A 752 23.51 29.66 2.68
N VAL A 753 24.30 28.72 2.20
CA VAL A 753 24.91 28.73 0.86
C VAL A 753 24.77 27.37 0.16
N ASN A 754 24.85 27.36 -1.16
CA ASN A 754 24.81 26.18 -2.02
C ASN A 754 25.83 26.29 -3.16
N PRO A 755 26.29 25.18 -3.77
CA PRO A 755 27.25 25.20 -4.87
C PRO A 755 26.73 26.05 -6.05
N GLY A 756 27.55 26.99 -6.52
CA GLY A 756 27.28 27.86 -7.66
C GLY A 756 27.99 27.39 -8.94
N ARG A 757 28.09 28.29 -9.93
CA ARG A 757 28.84 28.01 -11.16
C ARG A 757 30.34 28.21 -10.92
N ASN A 758 31.16 27.40 -11.59
CA ASN A 758 32.62 27.52 -11.64
C ASN A 758 33.35 27.38 -10.29
N GLY A 759 32.75 26.70 -9.30
CA GLY A 759 33.38 26.43 -8.00
C GLY A 759 33.29 27.55 -6.97
N GLU A 760 32.62 28.68 -7.27
CA GLU A 760 32.16 29.59 -6.22
C GLU A 760 30.81 29.14 -5.66
N TRP A 761 30.58 29.36 -4.38
CA TRP A 761 29.30 29.10 -3.72
C TRP A 761 28.40 30.32 -3.82
N ALA A 762 27.10 30.07 -4.01
CA ALA A 762 26.06 31.08 -4.07
C ALA A 762 25.22 31.09 -2.78
N ARG A 763 24.46 32.16 -2.57
CA ARG A 763 23.51 32.25 -1.46
C ARG A 763 22.36 31.27 -1.69
N GLY A 764 22.10 30.41 -0.70
CA GLY A 764 20.93 29.55 -0.69
C GLY A 764 19.66 30.37 -0.52
N ALA A 765 18.61 30.04 -1.28
CA ALA A 765 17.30 30.67 -1.13
C ALA A 765 16.79 30.45 0.29
N ALA A 766 16.50 31.55 0.99
CA ALA A 766 16.07 31.57 2.37
C ALA A 766 14.95 32.60 2.53
N ASP A 767 13.76 32.23 2.04
CA ASP A 767 12.54 32.99 2.24
C ASP A 767 11.95 32.62 3.60
N GLY A 768 12.55 33.22 4.64
CA GLY A 768 12.21 32.99 6.04
C GLY A 768 12.59 34.18 6.92
N GLY A 769 11.70 35.18 7.00
CA GLY A 769 11.73 36.23 8.03
C GLY A 769 11.79 37.69 7.52
N VAL A 770 10.86 38.51 8.00
CA VAL A 770 10.89 39.99 7.93
C VAL A 770 10.71 40.56 9.34
N LYS A 771 11.32 41.73 9.61
CA LYS A 771 11.52 42.32 10.95
C LYS A 771 10.31 43.12 11.47
N TRP A 772 10.19 43.19 12.80
CA TRP A 772 9.30 44.10 13.55
C TRP A 772 10.02 45.39 14.04
N PRO A 773 9.31 46.54 14.20
CA PRO A 773 9.88 47.79 14.70
C PRO A 773 9.55 48.15 16.17
N TRP A 774 10.27 49.17 16.69
CA TRP A 774 10.18 49.89 17.98
C TRP A 774 11.06 49.41 19.16
N GLN A 775 11.57 50.38 19.96
CA GLN A 775 12.62 50.23 20.99
C GLN A 775 12.17 50.67 22.42
N ARG A 776 13.05 50.40 23.41
CA ARG A 776 12.79 50.22 24.87
C ARG A 776 12.54 51.50 25.72
N PRO A 777 12.15 51.35 27.02
CA PRO A 777 13.15 51.26 28.11
C PRO A 777 12.94 50.11 29.15
N VAL A 778 13.92 49.94 30.06
CA VAL A 778 14.05 48.92 31.15
C VAL A 778 13.33 49.33 32.45
N SER A 779 13.11 48.52 33.52
CA SER A 779 13.64 47.22 34.05
C SER A 779 12.59 46.59 35.03
N PRO A 780 12.80 45.50 35.83
CA PRO A 780 13.99 44.67 36.12
C PRO A 780 13.81 43.13 35.94
N THR A 781 14.89 42.39 36.23
CA THR A 781 15.13 40.96 36.03
C THR A 781 14.26 39.99 36.86
N PRO A 782 13.63 38.98 36.24
CA PRO A 782 13.48 37.62 36.77
C PRO A 782 14.66 36.74 36.31
N SER A 783 15.05 35.76 37.14
CA SER A 783 16.30 34.99 37.01
C SER A 783 16.53 34.29 35.67
N ASN A 784 17.79 34.33 35.21
CA ASN A 784 18.31 33.37 34.24
C ASN A 784 18.40 31.98 34.88
N GLU A 785 17.49 31.09 34.54
CA GLU A 785 17.77 29.66 34.51
C GLU A 785 17.41 29.11 33.12
N LEU A 786 18.43 28.68 32.40
CA LEU A 786 18.27 27.91 31.17
C LEU A 786 17.68 26.55 31.57
N LYS A 787 16.41 26.30 31.21
CA LYS A 787 15.85 24.94 31.30
C LYS A 787 16.63 24.03 30.35
N LEU A 788 17.53 23.24 30.92
CA LEU A 788 18.15 22.10 30.25
C LEU A 788 17.06 21.11 29.83
N PRO A 789 17.25 20.34 28.74
CA PRO A 789 16.34 19.24 28.42
C PRO A 789 16.32 18.23 29.57
N PRO A 790 15.14 17.68 29.93
CA PRO A 790 15.00 16.76 31.05
C PRO A 790 15.84 15.49 30.84
N LYS A 791 16.39 14.98 31.95
CA LYS A 791 17.19 13.77 32.01
C LYS A 791 16.50 12.68 32.84
N VAL A 792 16.93 11.43 32.67
CA VAL A 792 16.39 10.28 33.42
C VAL A 792 16.63 10.47 34.94
N SER A 793 17.79 11.02 35.32
CA SER A 793 18.10 11.31 36.73
C SER A 793 17.29 12.46 37.35
N ASP A 794 16.62 13.31 36.57
CA ASP A 794 15.78 14.40 37.10
C ASP A 794 14.48 13.87 37.74
N HIS A 795 14.09 12.63 37.42
CA HIS A 795 12.91 11.95 37.97
C HIS A 795 13.22 11.05 39.19
N LEU A 796 14.50 10.92 39.55
CA LEU A 796 14.98 10.08 40.65
C LEU A 796 15.46 10.95 41.80
N ILE A 797 14.50 11.57 42.50
CA ILE A 797 14.73 12.49 43.62
C ILE A 797 14.34 11.87 44.97
N GLU A 798 15.13 12.20 45.99
CA GLU A 798 14.83 11.91 47.39
C GLU A 798 13.77 12.87 47.96
N LEU A 799 13.20 12.53 49.11
CA LEU A 799 12.17 13.34 49.80
C LEU A 799 12.63 14.76 50.20
N ASN A 800 13.94 14.99 50.24
CA ASN A 800 14.57 16.28 50.51
C ASN A 800 14.74 17.15 49.24
N GLY A 801 14.39 16.63 48.06
CA GLY A 801 14.54 17.28 46.75
C GLY A 801 15.91 17.12 46.08
N SER A 802 16.89 16.44 46.69
CA SER A 802 18.15 16.11 46.01
C SER A 802 18.03 14.84 45.16
N LYS A 803 18.82 14.73 44.08
CA LYS A 803 18.89 13.52 43.27
C LYS A 803 19.42 12.33 44.08
N MET A 804 18.85 11.16 43.85
CA MET A 804 19.30 9.91 44.47
C MET A 804 20.75 9.56 44.09
N LYS A 805 21.52 9.06 45.06
CA LYS A 805 22.90 8.58 44.87
C LYS A 805 22.97 7.59 43.69
N GLY A 806 23.78 7.92 42.68
CA GLY A 806 24.00 7.09 41.49
C GLY A 806 22.99 7.27 40.34
N ALA A 807 21.94 8.08 40.50
CA ALA A 807 20.93 8.28 39.44
C ALA A 807 21.52 8.86 38.14
N GLU A 808 22.59 9.65 38.23
CA GLU A 808 23.25 10.26 37.06
C GLU A 808 23.91 9.22 36.13
N LYS A 809 24.21 8.01 36.62
CA LYS A 809 24.74 6.92 35.76
C LYS A 809 23.73 6.48 34.69
N PHE A 810 22.42 6.61 34.94
CA PHE A 810 21.42 6.37 33.90
C PHE A 810 21.54 7.36 32.73
N ASP A 811 21.89 8.63 33.02
CA ASP A 811 22.02 9.65 31.98
C ASP A 811 23.24 9.46 31.09
N GLU A 812 24.17 8.55 31.42
CA GLU A 812 25.29 8.22 30.53
C GLU A 812 24.84 7.30 29.39
N TYR A 813 23.98 6.32 29.68
CA TYR A 813 23.62 5.24 28.76
C TYR A 813 22.21 5.35 28.17
N LEU A 814 21.32 6.12 28.80
CA LEU A 814 19.89 6.12 28.47
C LEU A 814 19.38 7.48 28.02
N ASN A 815 18.49 7.45 27.03
CA ASN A 815 17.73 8.58 26.55
C ASN A 815 16.50 8.82 27.43
N PHE A 816 16.25 10.08 27.74
CA PHE A 816 14.93 10.53 28.18
C PHE A 816 14.10 10.83 26.93
N ASP A 817 13.20 9.90 26.57
CA ASP A 817 12.24 10.05 25.48
C ASP A 817 10.84 9.73 26.01
N GLU A 818 9.91 10.68 25.85
CA GLU A 818 8.53 10.56 26.35
C GLU A 818 7.75 9.41 25.69
N ARG A 819 8.19 8.94 24.51
CA ARG A 819 7.62 7.78 23.79
C ARG A 819 8.02 6.44 24.40
N TYR A 820 9.13 6.43 25.15
CA TYR A 820 9.65 5.25 25.83
C TYR A 820 9.68 5.51 27.34
N PRO A 821 8.51 5.63 28.00
CA PRO A 821 8.45 5.95 29.42
C PRO A 821 9.16 4.89 30.26
N TYR A 822 9.75 5.33 31.37
CA TYR A 822 10.30 4.46 32.41
C TYR A 822 9.40 4.51 33.64
N THR A 823 9.24 3.37 34.32
CA THR A 823 8.75 3.31 35.69
C THR A 823 9.93 3.55 36.62
N TYR A 824 9.93 4.71 37.28
CA TYR A 824 10.93 5.08 38.28
C TYR A 824 10.57 4.47 39.65
N GLY A 825 11.58 3.92 40.33
CA GLY A 825 11.41 3.28 41.63
C GLY A 825 12.73 3.17 42.38
N VAL A 826 12.78 2.29 43.37
CA VAL A 826 13.98 2.03 44.16
C VAL A 826 14.17 0.52 44.34
N ALA A 827 15.42 0.08 44.34
CA ALA A 827 15.80 -1.29 44.69
C ALA A 827 16.65 -1.27 45.96
N ILE A 828 16.63 -2.36 46.71
CA ILE A 828 17.49 -2.58 47.88
C ILE A 828 18.59 -3.54 47.46
N THR A 829 19.85 -3.15 47.64
CA THR A 829 21.01 -4.02 47.35
C THR A 829 21.17 -5.11 48.42
N GLU A 830 22.00 -6.12 48.14
CA GLU A 830 22.32 -7.17 49.14
C GLU A 830 22.98 -6.59 50.40
N ASP A 831 23.67 -5.46 50.29
CA ASP A 831 24.27 -4.71 51.40
C ASP A 831 23.24 -3.84 52.17
N GLY A 832 21.97 -3.81 51.74
CA GLY A 832 20.89 -3.05 52.35
C GLY A 832 20.79 -1.57 51.92
N GLU A 833 21.60 -1.12 50.96
CA GLU A 833 21.51 0.25 50.43
C GLU A 833 20.31 0.42 49.49
N VAL A 834 19.63 1.57 49.57
CA VAL A 834 18.56 1.94 48.64
C VAL A 834 19.18 2.63 47.42
N VAL A 835 19.07 2.01 46.25
CA VAL A 835 19.53 2.55 44.96
C VAL A 835 18.35 2.90 44.06
N PRO A 836 18.47 3.91 43.19
CA PRO A 836 17.42 4.20 42.23
C PRO A 836 17.28 3.05 41.22
N GLN A 837 16.05 2.69 40.90
CA GLN A 837 15.71 1.70 39.88
C GLN A 837 14.91 2.38 38.77
N ILE A 838 15.19 2.00 37.53
CA ILE A 838 14.25 2.17 36.43
C ILE A 838 13.78 0.79 35.96
N SER A 839 12.54 0.72 35.48
CA SER A 839 12.02 -0.48 34.83
C SER A 839 11.05 -0.10 33.70
N TRP A 840 10.80 -1.04 32.80
CA TRP A 840 9.69 -0.97 31.86
C TRP A 840 9.14 -2.37 31.61
N THR A 841 7.98 -2.45 30.99
CA THR A 841 7.38 -3.72 30.60
C THR A 841 6.84 -3.58 29.19
N THR A 842 7.22 -4.54 28.33
CA THR A 842 6.80 -4.64 26.94
C THR A 842 5.82 -5.79 26.83
N GLU A 843 4.60 -5.50 26.39
CA GLU A 843 3.61 -6.53 26.05
C GLU A 843 3.91 -7.05 24.63
N GLU A 844 4.17 -8.34 24.52
CA GLU A 844 4.38 -9.00 23.23
C GLU A 844 3.03 -9.17 22.50
N ASN A 845 2.96 -8.83 21.21
CA ASN A 845 1.73 -9.00 20.43
C ASN A 845 1.33 -10.49 20.36
N PRO A 846 0.15 -10.91 20.85
CA PRO A 846 -0.25 -12.32 20.87
C PRO A 846 -0.25 -13.03 19.50
N ALA A 847 -0.35 -12.30 18.39
CA ALA A 847 -0.27 -12.84 17.04
C ALA A 847 1.17 -13.01 16.51
N ARG A 848 2.15 -12.37 17.16
CA ARG A 848 3.60 -12.45 16.85
C ARG A 848 4.42 -13.06 17.99
N ALA A 849 3.77 -13.50 19.07
CA ALA A 849 4.44 -13.99 20.26
C ALA A 849 5.33 -15.19 19.94
N THR A 850 6.63 -15.06 20.20
CA THR A 850 7.61 -16.11 19.94
C THR A 850 7.46 -17.19 20.99
N LEU A 851 6.60 -18.17 20.68
CA LEU A 851 6.50 -19.41 21.44
C LEU A 851 7.76 -20.24 21.19
N PRO A 852 8.29 -20.95 22.21
CA PRO A 852 9.48 -21.77 22.03
C PRO A 852 9.26 -22.96 21.08
N PRO A 853 10.32 -23.57 20.53
CA PRO A 853 10.20 -24.71 19.62
C PRO A 853 9.55 -25.93 20.28
N ASN A 854 8.60 -26.57 19.57
CA ASN A 854 7.93 -27.80 20.00
C ASN A 854 8.80 -29.05 19.72
N ASP A 855 9.93 -29.18 20.44
CA ASP A 855 10.83 -30.34 20.34
C ASP A 855 10.56 -31.37 21.45
N ILE A 856 9.71 -32.36 21.16
CA ILE A 856 9.33 -33.44 22.09
C ILE A 856 10.05 -34.74 21.68
N ASN A 857 11.14 -35.11 22.37
CA ASN A 857 11.92 -36.34 22.16
C ASN A 857 12.89 -36.64 23.34
N SER A 858 12.41 -36.64 24.59
CA SER A 858 13.23 -37.00 25.77
C SER A 858 13.01 -38.43 26.26
N ASN A 859 14.09 -39.08 26.73
CA ASN A 859 14.06 -40.41 27.38
C ASN A 859 14.09 -40.34 28.92
N PHE A 860 13.80 -39.19 29.53
CA PHE A 860 13.84 -38.96 30.98
C PHE A 860 12.44 -38.78 31.58
N GLY A 861 12.18 -39.43 32.72
CA GLY A 861 10.89 -39.40 33.41
C GLY A 861 9.89 -40.45 32.93
N THR A 862 8.63 -40.25 33.34
CA THR A 862 7.45 -41.04 32.95
C THR A 862 6.64 -40.40 31.81
N ASN A 863 7.11 -39.26 31.30
CA ASN A 863 6.42 -38.40 30.33
C ASN A 863 7.35 -37.99 29.18
N ASP A 864 6.74 -37.58 28.08
CA ASP A 864 7.42 -36.90 26.99
C ASP A 864 7.76 -35.44 27.37
N TYR A 865 8.90 -35.21 28.02
CA TYR A 865 9.44 -33.87 28.25
C TYR A 865 10.05 -33.27 26.97
N SER A 866 10.05 -31.94 26.85
CA SER A 866 10.80 -31.27 25.78
C SER A 866 12.31 -31.54 25.90
N ALA A 867 12.99 -31.75 24.77
CA ALA A 867 14.42 -32.07 24.79
C ALA A 867 15.24 -30.90 25.36
N GLN A 868 14.88 -29.67 25.02
CA GLN A 868 15.57 -28.45 25.44
C GLN A 868 15.43 -28.18 26.95
N PHE A 869 14.28 -28.50 27.56
CA PHE A 869 14.12 -28.44 29.02
C PHE A 869 15.10 -29.38 29.74
N ILE A 870 15.25 -30.60 29.22
CA ILE A 870 16.10 -31.63 29.81
C ILE A 870 17.59 -31.30 29.65
N ASP A 871 17.97 -30.61 28.57
CA ASP A 871 19.31 -30.04 28.42
C ASP A 871 19.54 -28.86 29.38
N ASP A 872 18.58 -27.94 29.53
CA ASP A 872 18.76 -26.77 30.39
C ASP A 872 18.61 -27.04 31.89
N LEU A 873 18.08 -28.20 32.30
CA LEU A 873 18.12 -28.68 33.70
C LEU A 873 19.53 -28.62 34.30
N ASN A 874 20.58 -28.89 33.52
CA ASN A 874 21.96 -28.86 34.02
C ASN A 874 22.67 -27.49 33.86
N ARG A 875 22.00 -26.50 33.25
CA ARG A 875 22.50 -25.14 32.98
C ARG A 875 21.80 -24.06 33.81
N SER A 876 20.61 -24.35 34.33
CA SER A 876 19.70 -23.36 34.91
C SER A 876 19.16 -23.80 36.26
N LYS A 877 18.63 -22.84 37.02
CA LYS A 877 17.92 -23.12 38.29
C LYS A 877 16.42 -23.12 38.08
N PHE A 878 15.72 -23.96 38.82
CA PHE A 878 14.26 -24.04 38.80
C PHE A 878 13.71 -24.01 40.22
N THR A 879 12.81 -23.08 40.50
CA THR A 879 12.02 -23.05 41.73
C THR A 879 10.57 -23.32 41.38
N LEU A 880 10.02 -24.46 41.82
CA LEU A 880 8.61 -24.77 41.71
C LEU A 880 7.93 -24.38 43.03
N GLU A 881 6.81 -23.67 42.97
CA GLU A 881 6.09 -23.19 44.15
C GLU A 881 4.58 -23.43 44.05
N LYS A 882 3.91 -23.66 45.18
CA LYS A 882 2.45 -23.80 45.29
C LYS A 882 1.84 -22.67 46.15
N PRO A 883 0.54 -22.35 45.97
CA PRO A 883 -0.17 -21.37 46.81
C PRO A 883 -0.14 -21.65 48.32
N ASP A 884 0.12 -22.89 48.75
CA ASP A 884 0.26 -23.26 50.17
C ASP A 884 1.66 -22.97 50.75
N GLY A 885 2.58 -22.41 49.96
CA GLY A 885 3.96 -22.12 50.34
C GLY A 885 4.92 -23.30 50.20
N SER A 886 4.46 -24.46 49.71
CA SER A 886 5.36 -25.57 49.35
C SER A 886 6.27 -25.15 48.20
N LYS A 887 7.58 -25.32 48.38
CA LYS A 887 8.61 -25.03 47.36
C LYS A 887 9.45 -26.28 47.07
N LEU A 888 9.91 -26.41 45.82
CA LEU A 888 10.89 -27.38 45.37
C LEU A 888 11.96 -26.63 44.55
N GLU A 889 13.20 -26.67 45.04
CA GLU A 889 14.37 -26.13 44.34
C GLU A 889 15.05 -27.27 43.56
N ILE A 890 15.41 -27.00 42.29
CA ILE A 890 16.15 -27.91 41.42
C ILE A 890 17.33 -27.13 40.81
N ASP A 891 18.56 -27.57 41.12
CA ASP A 891 19.81 -27.10 40.50
C ASP A 891 20.66 -28.35 40.21
N VAL A 892 20.34 -29.04 39.10
CA VAL A 892 21.06 -30.27 38.70
C VAL A 892 22.55 -29.97 38.46
N GLY A 893 22.88 -28.75 38.04
CA GLY A 893 24.26 -28.30 37.92
C GLY A 893 25.00 -28.32 39.27
N ALA A 894 24.35 -27.88 40.36
CA ALA A 894 24.88 -27.96 41.72
C ALA A 894 24.96 -29.41 42.21
N ASP A 895 23.92 -30.21 42.00
CA ASP A 895 23.92 -31.63 42.37
C ASP A 895 25.08 -32.40 41.71
N ILE A 896 25.35 -32.17 40.41
CA ILE A 896 26.48 -32.78 39.70
C ILE A 896 27.82 -32.32 40.28
N ARG A 897 27.98 -31.01 40.57
CA ARG A 897 29.19 -30.46 41.19
C ARG A 897 29.43 -31.06 42.58
N ASP A 898 28.38 -31.20 43.38
CA ASP A 898 28.48 -31.75 44.73
C ASP A 898 28.68 -33.26 44.74
N TYR A 899 28.02 -34.00 43.85
CA TYR A 899 28.28 -35.42 43.64
C TYR A 899 29.73 -35.67 43.22
N GLY A 900 30.24 -34.93 42.24
CA GLY A 900 31.64 -35.02 41.81
C GLY A 900 32.64 -34.64 42.91
N ARG A 901 32.33 -33.60 43.70
CA ARG A 901 33.12 -33.20 44.88
C ARG A 901 33.17 -34.29 45.95
N LEU A 902 32.05 -34.95 46.23
CA LEU A 902 31.96 -36.05 47.19
C LEU A 902 32.65 -37.33 46.68
N LYS A 903 32.58 -37.60 45.38
CA LYS A 903 33.24 -38.72 44.70
C LYS A 903 34.75 -38.52 44.54
N GLY A 904 35.22 -37.28 44.50
CA GLY A 904 36.63 -36.93 44.25
C GLY A 904 37.02 -36.96 42.76
N SER A 905 36.04 -37.05 41.85
CA SER A 905 36.25 -37.02 40.39
C SER A 905 35.05 -36.36 39.70
N LEU A 906 35.19 -35.98 38.44
CA LEU A 906 34.02 -35.62 37.63
C LEU A 906 33.06 -36.82 37.52
N ALA A 907 31.76 -36.53 37.39
CA ALA A 907 30.71 -37.53 37.19
C ALA A 907 30.76 -38.08 35.75
N SER A 908 30.43 -39.35 35.57
CA SER A 908 30.20 -39.91 34.22
C SER A 908 28.86 -39.45 33.65
N GLN A 909 28.65 -39.64 32.35
CA GLN A 909 27.35 -39.31 31.72
C GLN A 909 26.20 -40.10 32.36
N GLU A 910 26.40 -41.38 32.64
CA GLU A 910 25.41 -42.25 33.30
C GLU A 910 25.05 -41.75 34.71
N GLU A 911 26.01 -41.19 35.44
CA GLU A 911 25.79 -40.58 36.76
C GLU A 911 25.07 -39.23 36.66
N ILE A 912 25.41 -38.41 35.66
CA ILE A 912 24.70 -37.16 35.34
C ILE A 912 23.24 -37.46 34.98
N ASP A 913 23.01 -38.49 34.18
CA ASP A 913 21.68 -38.92 33.74
C ASP A 913 20.86 -39.46 34.92
N ALA A 914 21.48 -40.22 35.84
CA ALA A 914 20.83 -40.65 37.08
C ALA A 914 20.46 -39.46 37.99
N ILE A 915 21.29 -38.41 38.06
CA ILE A 915 20.98 -37.18 38.83
C ILE A 915 19.85 -36.38 38.15
N LYS A 916 19.84 -36.29 36.82
CA LYS A 916 18.72 -35.71 36.05
C LYS A 916 17.42 -36.46 36.31
N GLN A 917 17.42 -37.79 36.18
CA GLN A 917 16.27 -38.66 36.38
C GLN A 917 15.67 -38.50 37.80
N LYS A 918 16.51 -38.50 38.83
CA LYS A 918 16.09 -38.26 40.22
C LYS A 918 15.41 -36.89 40.40
N ASN A 919 15.92 -35.84 39.75
CA ASN A 919 15.33 -34.50 39.83
C ASN A 919 14.01 -34.39 39.03
N ILE A 920 13.89 -35.09 37.91
CA ILE A 920 12.62 -35.26 37.20
C ILE A 920 11.58 -35.95 38.09
N GLU A 921 11.92 -37.05 38.77
CA GLU A 921 11.00 -37.73 39.70
C GLU A 921 10.49 -36.82 40.84
N LEU A 922 11.30 -35.85 41.30
CA LEU A 922 10.87 -34.83 42.26
C LEU A 922 9.86 -33.85 41.64
N ILE A 923 10.08 -33.42 40.40
CA ILE A 923 9.16 -32.56 39.63
C ILE A 923 7.83 -33.30 39.37
N GLU A 924 7.88 -34.57 38.96
CA GLU A 924 6.70 -35.42 38.73
C GLU A 924 5.86 -35.60 40.00
N LYS A 925 6.52 -35.80 41.15
CA LYS A 925 5.86 -35.86 42.44
C LYS A 925 5.28 -34.51 42.88
N PHE A 926 5.90 -33.39 42.51
CA PHE A 926 5.44 -32.05 42.86
C PHE A 926 4.24 -31.62 42.02
N MET A 927 4.24 -31.94 40.72
CA MET A 927 3.22 -31.62 39.72
C MET A 927 2.68 -32.91 39.08
N PRO A 928 1.65 -33.56 39.64
CA PRO A 928 1.28 -34.93 39.24
C PRO A 928 0.68 -35.10 37.83
N ASP A 929 0.09 -34.06 37.25
CA ASP A 929 -0.58 -34.14 35.94
C ASP A 929 0.44 -34.20 34.79
N PRO A 930 0.39 -35.23 33.93
CA PRO A 930 1.43 -35.42 32.92
C PRO A 930 1.33 -34.49 31.70
N GLU A 931 0.12 -34.08 31.30
CA GLU A 931 -0.08 -33.16 30.17
C GLU A 931 0.35 -31.74 30.53
N LEU A 932 0.14 -31.34 31.80
CA LEU A 932 0.61 -30.08 32.34
C LEU A 932 2.15 -30.04 32.38
N ARG A 933 2.81 -31.11 32.85
CA ARG A 933 4.28 -31.20 32.88
C ARG A 933 4.90 -31.04 31.49
N LEU A 934 4.30 -31.62 30.45
CA LEU A 934 4.71 -31.41 29.06
C LEU A 934 4.65 -29.92 28.70
N ARG A 935 3.50 -29.25 28.87
CA ARG A 935 3.36 -27.81 28.57
C ARG A 935 4.32 -26.92 29.35
N VAL A 936 4.58 -27.23 30.62
CA VAL A 936 5.58 -26.52 31.43
C VAL A 936 6.99 -26.71 30.86
N SER A 937 7.33 -27.91 30.38
CA SER A 937 8.62 -28.18 29.73
C SER A 937 8.78 -27.52 28.36
N GLU A 938 7.69 -27.25 27.63
CA GLU A 938 7.72 -26.51 26.36
C GLU A 938 8.12 -25.04 26.56
N VAL A 939 8.02 -24.47 27.77
CA VAL A 939 8.33 -23.06 28.05
C VAL A 939 9.41 -22.82 29.10
N SER A 940 9.80 -23.81 29.90
CA SER A 940 10.77 -23.61 31.00
C SER A 940 12.24 -23.77 30.57
N HIS A 941 12.69 -23.07 29.53
CA HIS A 941 14.06 -23.24 29.00
C HIS A 941 14.59 -21.98 28.29
N GLN A 942 15.84 -22.00 27.80
CA GLN A 942 16.57 -20.80 27.37
C GLN A 942 15.82 -19.92 26.36
N TRP A 943 15.00 -20.50 25.49
CA TRP A 943 14.20 -19.78 24.50
C TRP A 943 13.12 -18.87 25.10
N LEU A 944 12.71 -19.08 26.37
CA LEU A 944 11.77 -18.19 27.06
C LEU A 944 12.33 -16.77 27.22
N LEU A 945 13.65 -16.61 27.35
CA LEU A 945 14.33 -15.31 27.36
C LEU A 945 14.83 -14.88 25.97
N GLY A 946 14.54 -15.67 24.93
CA GLY A 946 15.01 -15.46 23.55
C GLY A 946 14.70 -14.09 22.95
N PRO A 947 13.52 -13.46 23.21
CA PRO A 947 13.22 -12.10 22.71
C PRO A 947 13.86 -10.95 23.52
N VAL A 948 14.34 -11.19 24.73
CA VAL A 948 14.88 -10.13 25.62
C VAL A 948 16.04 -9.33 25.00
N PRO A 949 16.97 -9.90 24.20
CA PRO A 949 18.00 -9.13 23.50
C PRO A 949 17.49 -7.96 22.65
N GLU A 950 16.23 -8.01 22.17
CA GLU A 950 15.63 -6.95 21.37
C GLU A 950 15.38 -5.66 22.18
N GLU A 951 15.12 -5.77 23.48
CA GLU A 951 14.90 -4.63 24.38
C GLU A 951 16.11 -3.69 24.46
N PHE A 952 17.32 -4.22 24.26
CA PHE A 952 18.57 -3.45 24.22
C PHE A 952 18.77 -2.68 22.90
N SER A 953 18.05 -3.06 21.85
CA SER A 953 18.08 -2.38 20.54
C SER A 953 17.03 -1.27 20.43
N THR A 954 16.33 -0.94 21.51
CA THR A 954 15.33 0.14 21.54
C THR A 954 15.99 1.53 21.66
N PRO A 955 15.34 2.61 21.18
CA PRO A 955 15.84 3.98 21.34
C PRO A 955 16.01 4.48 22.79
N ARG A 956 15.67 3.65 23.79
CA ARG A 956 15.96 3.88 25.20
C ARG A 956 17.45 4.04 25.47
N PHE A 957 18.30 3.35 24.70
CA PHE A 957 19.76 3.45 24.83
C PHE A 957 20.35 4.52 23.90
N LYS A 958 21.43 5.17 24.36
CA LYS A 958 22.12 6.28 23.65
C LYS A 958 23.01 5.86 22.51
N ASP A 959 23.54 4.65 22.61
CA ASP A 959 24.49 4.03 21.70
C ASP A 959 23.92 2.65 21.29
N THR A 960 24.53 1.95 20.35
CA THR A 960 24.09 0.56 20.04
C THR A 960 24.47 -0.37 21.20
N VAL A 961 23.47 -1.00 21.82
CA VAL A 961 23.64 -1.81 23.03
C VAL A 961 23.20 -3.26 22.83
N PHE A 962 23.99 -4.20 23.34
CA PHE A 962 23.77 -5.64 23.26
C PHE A 962 23.69 -6.26 24.66
N GLY A 963 22.64 -7.05 24.90
CA GLY A 963 22.52 -7.86 26.11
C GLY A 963 22.94 -9.31 25.88
N THR A 964 23.64 -9.92 26.83
CA THR A 964 23.86 -11.37 26.91
C THR A 964 23.41 -11.87 28.27
N GLY A 965 22.36 -12.70 28.30
CA GLY A 965 21.82 -13.29 29.52
C GLY A 965 22.83 -14.21 30.20
N ARG A 966 22.76 -14.26 31.53
CA ARG A 966 23.59 -15.10 32.42
C ARG A 966 22.75 -15.65 33.56
N ASP A 967 23.12 -16.85 34.00
CA ASP A 967 22.56 -17.53 35.18
C ASP A 967 21.02 -17.52 35.24
N PRO A 968 20.31 -18.03 34.20
CA PRO A 968 18.86 -18.01 34.15
C PRO A 968 18.22 -18.88 35.25
N HIS A 969 17.15 -18.36 35.84
CA HIS A 969 16.36 -19.00 36.90
C HIS A 969 14.88 -18.98 36.49
N TYR A 970 14.28 -20.17 36.40
CA TYR A 970 12.87 -20.37 36.07
C TYR A 970 12.05 -20.55 37.34
N TYR A 971 11.04 -19.71 37.54
CA TYR A 971 10.08 -19.80 38.62
C TYR A 971 8.78 -20.36 38.06
N ILE A 972 8.36 -21.51 38.55
CA ILE A 972 7.19 -22.27 38.08
C ILE A 972 6.17 -22.27 39.23
N ASN A 973 5.28 -21.29 39.25
CA ASN A 973 4.24 -21.21 40.27
C ASN A 973 3.04 -22.05 39.80
N PHE A 974 2.81 -23.18 40.45
CA PHE A 974 1.78 -24.15 40.11
C PHE A 974 0.60 -24.04 41.08
N ASP A 975 -0.55 -23.61 40.57
CA ASP A 975 -1.82 -23.63 41.29
C ASP A 975 -2.62 -24.91 40.95
N PRO A 976 -2.60 -25.93 41.84
CA PRO A 976 -3.34 -27.18 41.65
C PRO A 976 -4.85 -27.03 41.83
N VAL A 977 -5.35 -25.90 42.36
CA VAL A 977 -6.79 -25.66 42.54
C VAL A 977 -7.40 -25.16 41.23
N ASN A 978 -6.71 -24.22 40.58
CA ASN A 978 -7.19 -23.59 39.34
C ASN A 978 -6.65 -24.24 38.06
N ASN A 979 -5.76 -25.26 38.16
CA ASN A 979 -5.07 -25.89 37.02
C ASN A 979 -4.32 -24.85 36.17
N GLU A 980 -3.65 -23.92 36.86
CA GLU A 980 -2.93 -22.79 36.29
C GLU A 980 -1.45 -22.89 36.69
N VAL A 981 -0.55 -22.63 35.75
CA VAL A 981 0.89 -22.50 36.00
C VAL A 981 1.38 -21.21 35.40
N SER A 982 2.12 -20.41 36.16
CA SER A 982 2.93 -19.32 35.61
C SER A 982 4.41 -19.73 35.60
N VAL A 983 5.06 -19.59 34.46
CA VAL A 983 6.49 -19.81 34.26
C VAL A 983 7.15 -18.46 34.01
N THR A 984 7.87 -17.95 35.00
CA THR A 984 8.68 -16.73 34.89
C THR A 984 10.15 -17.10 34.79
N ALA A 985 10.77 -16.88 33.63
CA ALA A 985 12.22 -16.86 33.55
C ALA A 985 12.75 -15.51 34.05
N LYS A 986 13.83 -15.52 34.82
CA LYS A 986 14.60 -14.33 35.22
C LYS A 986 16.07 -14.56 34.92
N SER A 987 16.78 -13.53 34.47
CA SER A 987 18.22 -13.60 34.22
C SER A 987 18.87 -12.24 34.40
N ASP A 988 20.10 -12.23 34.87
CA ASP A 988 20.96 -11.06 34.86
C ASP A 988 21.60 -10.93 33.47
N PHE A 989 21.72 -9.70 32.95
CA PHE A 989 22.26 -9.45 31.61
C PHE A 989 23.59 -8.72 31.68
N LEU A 990 24.62 -9.30 31.04
CA LEU A 990 25.82 -8.55 30.71
C LEU A 990 25.50 -7.63 29.53
N ILE A 991 25.68 -6.33 29.72
CA ILE A 991 25.46 -5.34 28.68
C ILE A 991 26.78 -4.91 28.06
N ARG A 992 26.80 -4.77 26.74
CA ARG A 992 27.89 -4.19 25.96
C ARG A 992 27.42 -3.07 25.06
N ARG A 993 28.19 -2.00 24.98
CA ARG A 993 27.98 -0.86 24.09
C ARG A 993 28.97 -0.92 22.93
N LEU A 994 28.50 -0.66 21.71
CA LEU A 994 29.37 -0.27 20.60
C LEU A 994 29.60 1.25 20.66
N LEU A 995 30.86 1.67 20.63
CA LEU A 995 31.23 3.08 20.64
C LEU A 995 31.34 3.61 19.20
N ASP A 996 30.33 4.36 18.74
CA ASP A 996 30.21 4.89 17.37
C ASP A 996 31.45 5.68 16.86
N LYS A 997 32.29 6.18 17.77
CA LYS A 997 33.48 6.99 17.45
C LYS A 997 34.69 6.17 17.00
N ASN A 998 34.77 4.89 17.37
CA ASN A 998 35.92 4.03 17.07
C ASN A 998 35.55 2.56 16.74
N GLY A 999 34.29 2.15 16.89
CA GLY A 999 33.83 0.79 16.65
C GLY A 999 34.26 -0.23 17.71
N GLU A 1000 34.79 0.22 18.85
CA GLU A 1000 35.15 -0.68 19.95
C GLU A 1000 33.91 -1.09 20.76
N ILE A 1001 33.95 -2.30 21.32
CA ILE A 1001 32.89 -2.83 22.17
C ILE A 1001 33.30 -2.71 23.64
N GLU A 1002 32.65 -1.81 24.36
CA GLU A 1002 32.80 -1.61 25.79
C GLU A 1002 31.80 -2.49 26.56
N THR A 1003 32.19 -3.03 27.72
CA THR A 1003 31.24 -3.70 28.63
C THR A 1003 30.78 -2.70 29.68
N ILE A 1004 29.46 -2.50 29.78
CA ILE A 1004 28.88 -1.62 30.80
C ILE A 1004 28.96 -2.34 32.15
N THR A 1005 29.84 -1.88 33.03
CA THR A 1005 30.13 -2.54 34.31
C THR A 1005 29.49 -1.87 35.52
N ASP A 1006 29.08 -0.61 35.37
CA ASP A 1006 28.54 0.27 36.41
C ASP A 1006 27.00 0.32 36.45
N LEU A 1007 26.33 -0.39 35.55
CA LEU A 1007 24.91 -0.76 35.66
C LEU A 1007 24.76 -2.24 36.02
N ASN A 1008 23.67 -2.58 36.69
CA ASN A 1008 23.16 -3.94 36.87
C ASN A 1008 21.80 -4.04 36.19
N THR A 1009 21.63 -5.00 35.29
CA THR A 1009 20.40 -5.17 34.51
C THR A 1009 19.87 -6.57 34.64
N LYS A 1010 18.58 -6.66 34.93
CA LYS A 1010 17.82 -7.89 35.01
C LYS A 1010 16.68 -7.84 34.01
N ALA A 1011 16.33 -9.00 33.48
CA ALA A 1011 15.12 -9.15 32.70
C ALA A 1011 14.30 -10.34 33.20
N SER A 1012 13.00 -10.27 33.00
CA SER A 1012 12.10 -11.39 33.22
C SER A 1012 11.04 -11.49 32.14
N ARG A 1013 10.70 -12.70 31.70
CA ARG A 1013 9.56 -12.99 30.81
C ARG A 1013 8.69 -14.03 31.48
N THR A 1014 7.39 -13.78 31.53
CA THR A 1014 6.41 -14.66 32.18
C THR A 1014 5.42 -15.18 31.15
N ILE A 1015 5.17 -16.49 31.16
CA ILE A 1015 4.12 -17.14 30.39
C ILE A 1015 3.17 -17.86 31.35
N THR A 1016 1.88 -17.82 31.07
CA THR A 1016 0.86 -18.54 31.82
C THR A 1016 0.34 -19.74 31.02
N ILE A 1017 -0.01 -20.82 31.72
CA ILE A 1017 -0.59 -22.04 31.17
C ILE A 1017 -1.88 -22.29 31.95
N ARG A 1018 -3.00 -22.50 31.26
CA ARG A 1018 -4.32 -22.78 31.86
C ARG A 1018 -4.99 -23.98 31.20
N SER A 1019 -5.97 -24.59 31.87
CA SER A 1019 -6.85 -25.59 31.23
C SER A 1019 -7.72 -24.96 30.12
N GLY A 1020 -7.68 -25.53 28.92
CA GLY A 1020 -8.49 -25.11 27.77
C GLY A 1020 -9.70 -26.02 27.50
N ASN A 1021 -10.53 -25.60 26.54
CA ASN A 1021 -11.74 -26.31 26.07
C ASN A 1021 -11.55 -26.91 24.65
N GLU A 1022 -10.31 -27.13 24.21
CA GLU A 1022 -10.05 -27.71 22.89
C GLU A 1022 -10.39 -29.22 22.89
N ILE A 1023 -11.07 -29.68 21.84
CA ILE A 1023 -11.68 -31.03 21.78
C ILE A 1023 -10.71 -32.08 21.21
N ASP A 1024 -9.70 -31.65 20.44
CA ASP A 1024 -8.72 -32.50 19.75
C ASP A 1024 -7.24 -32.10 20.05
N GLY A 1025 -6.94 -31.66 21.28
CA GLY A 1025 -5.61 -31.20 21.69
C GLY A 1025 -5.26 -31.48 23.16
N ASN A 1026 -4.01 -31.24 23.57
CA ASN A 1026 -3.57 -31.31 24.97
C ASN A 1026 -4.43 -30.36 25.82
N ARG A 1027 -4.90 -30.84 26.98
CA ARG A 1027 -5.87 -30.15 27.86
C ARG A 1027 -5.40 -28.77 28.35
N TYR A 1028 -4.10 -28.50 28.29
CA TYR A 1028 -3.48 -27.27 28.76
C TYR A 1028 -3.02 -26.39 27.58
N VAL A 1029 -3.42 -25.12 27.64
CA VAL A 1029 -3.14 -24.08 26.65
C VAL A 1029 -2.10 -23.13 27.22
N ILE A 1030 -1.04 -22.89 26.45
CA ILE A 1030 -0.05 -21.84 26.71
C ILE A 1030 -0.67 -20.50 26.27
N GLU A 1031 -0.77 -19.54 27.18
CA GLU A 1031 -1.26 -18.20 26.86
C GLU A 1031 -0.29 -17.45 25.96
N LYS A 1032 -0.84 -16.69 25.00
CA LYS A 1032 -0.06 -15.92 24.02
C LYS A 1032 0.41 -14.56 24.53
N SER A 1033 0.04 -14.16 25.75
CA SER A 1033 0.61 -13.00 26.43
C SER A 1033 1.87 -13.44 27.17
N ALA A 1034 3.00 -12.80 26.86
CA ALA A 1034 4.31 -13.16 27.38
C ALA A 1034 5.13 -11.90 27.73
N PRO A 1035 4.68 -11.07 28.69
CA PRO A 1035 5.28 -9.76 28.97
C PRO A 1035 6.75 -9.86 29.37
N ILE A 1036 7.57 -9.00 28.77
CA ILE A 1036 8.98 -8.80 29.10
C ILE A 1036 9.10 -7.62 30.05
N ARG A 1037 9.68 -7.82 31.23
CA ARG A 1037 9.98 -6.75 32.19
C ARG A 1037 11.49 -6.59 32.34
N MET A 1038 11.96 -5.38 32.06
CA MET A 1038 13.36 -4.97 32.20
C MET A 1038 13.54 -4.14 33.46
N GLU A 1039 14.63 -4.36 34.20
CA GLU A 1039 14.99 -3.62 35.41
C GLU A 1039 16.47 -3.22 35.35
N ILE A 1040 16.78 -1.93 35.55
CA ILE A 1040 18.15 -1.41 35.57
C ILE A 1040 18.37 -0.63 36.88
N THR A 1041 19.52 -0.87 37.51
CA THR A 1041 19.99 -0.21 38.73
C THR A 1041 21.46 0.19 38.57
N PRO A 1042 21.94 1.29 39.17
CA PRO A 1042 23.36 1.61 39.14
C PRO A 1042 24.13 0.74 40.15
N LYS A 1043 25.34 0.33 39.78
CA LYS A 1043 26.34 -0.13 40.74
C LYS A 1043 27.03 1.10 41.34
N LEU A 1044 26.91 1.24 42.65
CA LEU A 1044 27.63 2.26 43.40
C LEU A 1044 29.08 1.80 43.60
N ASP A 1045 30.02 2.71 43.37
CA ASP A 1045 31.44 2.46 43.60
C ASP A 1045 31.69 2.37 45.12
N ARG A 1046 32.38 1.31 45.55
CA ARG A 1046 32.66 0.98 46.96
C ARG A 1046 33.87 1.73 47.52
#